data_AF-A0A7Y5IT21-F1
#
_entry.id   AF-A0A7Y5IT21-F1
#
_cell.length_a   1.000
_cell.length_b   1.000
_cell.length_c   1.000
_cell.angle_alpha   90.00
_cell.angle_beta   90.00
_cell.angle_gamma   90.00
#
_symmetry.space_group_name_H-M   'P 1'
#
loop_
_entity.id
_entity.type
_entity.pdbx_description
1 polymer ?
#
loop_
_entity_poly.entity_id
_entity_poly.type
_entity_poly.pdbx_seq_one_letter_code
_entity_poly.pdbx_strand_id
1 'polypeptide(L)'
;MSQSRLVFGLAALILFLAFSFQGTRGIWEPDEGFYIGAARNMVETGDWVVPQVNLRPFLEKPPLMYWGSGLGMLLFGFNEWGARLAHALWFSLAALLTGLLAASMWDKRSGVLASLVYATMILPFFSANIVTPDTPLAFWVTAVAFCFWKSLAAEDSLSRHLYRLGFAVSLGVGVLAKGPAILVFLPPLALYLIFTKQVGKFLLRWDFPVLVLIAALIGGSWYVMIYEFVPGALAYAWDNQVIGRLFTDKYDRNPEFYKPIVIYLPVLLVGTLPWSLSCYSQLGSLRSPGRTWRSRLFASGQRPGLFLGLWIIVPVLIFCAARSRLILYLLPVFPALAILCARCWIAWRPAWFSDSIPRKPVAIFATWCLALLAIKAFVAHMPTERDTRAFWEAIRRELPNARYELVVVTGRRHGLSFYSGGNVEWVTTHSDPYPFFHLPEPLEMEIHELRTSAEHHVFLAREKDYGWVKQAIEATGTPYEEKPGPYEWRMLICSPAPDDARTVHLAAMGDTRSGDPRQIQLGSALNHVDAALTLNGVLLLGDNLSFDGDPRFFDDHISQPYNALIKNGVPFFAVLGNHDVDGGFAGFQINHPFFNMNGRRYYSRVFGDNLVQGFVLDSNTLPGDEKQLEWLRKELGQSSAAWKVVGLHYPIYGRSKEHPEPDAKLREALEPILVDGGVDIVLAGHCHVYQRLRPKNGIQYFIAGSGGELDEGSLSRDDPDLIAGNDETTIALVLTFTPKECRFQAINGIEQVIDEGSIPIDPKDRMGDEAWGDPEFHLAHKE
;
A
#
# COMPACT_ATOMS: atom_id res chain seq x y z
N MET A 1 49.19 10.24 14.95
CA MET A 1 47.85 9.95 15.54
C MET A 1 47.80 8.51 15.97
N SER A 2 47.26 8.19 17.16
CA SER A 2 47.00 6.79 17.54
C SER A 2 45.99 6.16 16.57
N GLN A 3 46.04 4.83 16.41
CA GLN A 3 45.18 4.13 15.45
C GLN A 3 43.67 4.33 15.73
N SER A 4 43.30 4.42 17.00
CA SER A 4 41.93 4.70 17.44
C SER A 4 41.44 6.09 17.00
N ARG A 5 42.28 7.11 17.10
CA ARG A 5 41.94 8.48 16.68
C ARG A 5 41.69 8.60 15.18
N LEU A 6 42.39 7.81 14.35
CA LEU A 6 42.17 7.82 12.90
C LEU A 6 40.83 7.21 12.51
N VAL A 7 40.48 6.07 13.11
CA VAL A 7 39.19 5.39 12.85
C VAL A 7 38.02 6.26 13.34
N PHE A 8 38.14 6.85 14.52
CA PHE A 8 37.14 7.78 15.05
C PHE A 8 36.96 9.00 14.15
N GLY A 9 38.07 9.63 13.73
CA GLY A 9 38.02 10.79 12.82
C GLY A 9 37.39 10.45 11.46
N LEU A 10 37.67 9.26 10.91
CA LEU A 10 37.05 8.78 9.68
C LEU A 10 35.53 8.60 9.84
N ALA A 11 35.09 7.93 10.91
CA ALA A 11 33.69 7.73 11.18
C ALA A 11 32.95 9.07 11.40
N ALA A 12 33.55 9.98 12.17
CA ALA A 12 32.99 11.31 12.40
C ALA A 12 32.84 12.12 11.10
N LEU A 13 33.84 12.05 10.20
CA LEU A 13 33.76 12.70 8.89
C LEU A 13 32.63 12.11 8.03
N ILE A 14 32.51 10.78 7.96
CA ILE A 14 31.47 10.11 7.17
C ILE A 14 30.08 10.49 7.70
N LEU A 15 29.89 10.47 9.02
CA LEU A 15 28.64 10.91 9.65
C LEU A 15 28.35 12.38 9.33
N PHE A 16 29.34 13.26 9.45
CA PHE A 16 29.18 14.67 9.08
C PHE A 16 28.71 14.83 7.62
N LEU A 17 29.34 14.12 6.67
CA LEU A 17 28.96 14.14 5.25
C LEU A 17 27.53 13.62 5.02
N ALA A 18 27.15 12.54 5.71
CA ALA A 18 25.83 11.92 5.60
C ALA A 18 24.71 12.84 6.11
N PHE A 19 24.88 13.41 7.30
CA PHE A 19 23.85 14.20 7.99
C PHE A 19 23.79 15.67 7.57
N SER A 20 24.80 16.19 6.87
CA SER A 20 24.79 17.57 6.37
C SER A 20 23.54 17.82 5.51
N PHE A 21 22.78 18.87 5.82
CA PHE A 21 21.57 19.31 5.11
C PHE A 21 20.38 18.32 5.12
N GLN A 22 20.37 17.30 5.99
CA GLN A 22 19.34 16.26 6.00
C GLN A 22 17.90 16.77 6.19
N GLY A 23 17.71 17.83 6.99
CA GLY A 23 16.40 18.42 7.28
C GLY A 23 16.09 19.71 6.51
N THR A 24 17.00 20.21 5.66
CA THR A 24 16.85 21.53 5.05
C THR A 24 15.92 21.54 3.84
N ARG A 25 15.57 20.38 3.27
CA ARG A 25 14.55 20.22 2.22
C ARG A 25 13.36 19.37 2.69
N GLY A 26 12.19 19.61 2.11
CA GLY A 26 10.98 18.84 2.41
C GLY A 26 11.06 17.42 1.87
N ILE A 27 9.98 16.66 2.04
CA ILE A 27 9.86 15.29 1.50
C ILE A 27 9.67 15.39 -0.02
N TRP A 28 10.43 14.60 -0.78
CA TRP A 28 10.36 14.63 -2.24
C TRP A 28 9.50 13.52 -2.84
N GLU A 29 8.53 13.92 -3.64
CA GLU A 29 7.65 13.01 -4.36
C GLU A 29 8.31 12.36 -5.59
N PRO A 30 7.84 11.17 -6.00
CA PRO A 30 6.85 10.34 -5.29
C PRO A 30 7.49 9.42 -4.22
N ASP A 31 8.78 9.08 -4.36
CA ASP A 31 9.38 7.96 -3.63
C ASP A 31 9.45 8.22 -2.12
N GLU A 32 9.96 9.38 -1.68
CA GLU A 32 10.01 9.64 -0.23
C GLU A 32 8.61 9.81 0.36
N GLY A 33 7.65 10.35 -0.40
CA GLY A 33 6.26 10.52 0.01
C GLY A 33 5.61 9.20 0.42
N PHE A 34 5.68 8.18 -0.44
CA PHE A 34 5.15 6.84 -0.11
C PHE A 34 5.84 6.23 1.11
N TYR A 35 7.17 6.27 1.13
CA TYR A 35 7.93 5.52 2.13
C TYR A 35 7.88 6.15 3.52
N ILE A 36 7.92 7.48 3.57
CA ILE A 36 7.79 8.24 4.81
C ILE A 36 6.33 8.26 5.26
N GLY A 37 5.37 8.37 4.34
CA GLY A 37 3.94 8.22 4.65
C GLY A 37 3.62 6.85 5.26
N ALA A 38 4.17 5.77 4.69
CA ALA A 38 4.02 4.44 5.25
C ALA A 38 4.65 4.30 6.64
N ALA A 39 5.87 4.82 6.82
CA ALA A 39 6.55 4.81 8.10
C ALA A 39 5.80 5.63 9.16
N ARG A 40 5.21 6.77 8.78
CA ARG A 40 4.37 7.59 9.65
C ARG A 40 3.14 6.82 10.11
N ASN A 41 2.41 6.21 9.16
CA ASN A 41 1.23 5.40 9.50
C ASN A 41 1.58 4.27 10.48
N MET A 42 2.71 3.57 10.30
CA MET A 42 3.17 2.56 11.27
C MET A 42 3.36 3.12 12.69
N VAL A 43 3.86 4.35 12.80
CA VAL A 43 4.05 5.03 14.09
C VAL A 43 2.72 5.46 14.70
N GLU A 44 1.80 5.98 13.88
CA GLU A 44 0.50 6.49 14.33
C GLU A 44 -0.47 5.36 14.71
N THR A 45 -0.56 4.29 13.92
CA THR A 45 -1.47 3.16 14.17
C THR A 45 -0.90 2.15 15.14
N GLY A 46 0.42 2.09 15.29
CA GLY A 46 1.11 1.04 16.04
C GLY A 46 1.19 -0.30 15.28
N ASP A 47 0.72 -0.38 14.04
CA ASP A 47 0.89 -1.57 13.18
C ASP A 47 2.25 -1.50 12.47
N TRP A 48 3.22 -2.25 12.98
CA TRP A 48 4.56 -2.37 12.39
C TRP A 48 4.69 -3.55 11.41
N VAL A 49 3.61 -4.30 11.17
CA VAL A 49 3.59 -5.49 10.31
C VAL A 49 3.11 -5.13 8.92
N VAL A 50 1.92 -4.53 8.79
CA VAL A 50 1.32 -4.19 7.48
C VAL A 50 1.62 -2.73 7.13
N PRO A 51 2.50 -2.45 6.16
CA PRO A 51 2.72 -1.08 5.70
C PRO A 51 1.43 -0.54 5.09
N GLN A 52 1.04 0.68 5.44
CA GLN A 52 -0.15 1.33 4.89
C GLN A 52 0.19 2.74 4.43
N VAL A 53 -0.39 3.18 3.31
CA VAL A 53 -0.36 4.60 2.89
C VAL A 53 -1.81 5.04 2.76
N ASN A 54 -2.16 6.16 3.38
CA ASN A 54 -3.54 6.64 3.50
C ASN A 54 -4.48 5.52 4.00
N LEU A 55 -4.07 4.82 5.07
CA LEU A 55 -4.80 3.69 5.69
C LEU A 55 -5.04 2.46 4.80
N ARG A 56 -4.50 2.42 3.58
CA ARG A 56 -4.60 1.27 2.68
C ARG A 56 -3.29 0.48 2.63
N PRO A 57 -3.31 -0.87 2.64
CA PRO A 57 -2.12 -1.70 2.53
C PRO A 57 -1.22 -1.34 1.33
N PHE A 58 0.06 -1.10 1.61
CA PHE A 58 1.10 -0.71 0.67
C PHE A 58 2.21 -1.77 0.61
N LEU A 59 1.94 -2.85 -0.12
CA LEU A 59 2.79 -4.06 -0.13
C LEU A 59 3.94 -4.03 -1.17
N GLU A 60 4.39 -2.84 -1.54
CA GLU A 60 5.40 -2.65 -2.59
C GLU A 60 6.83 -3.00 -2.16
N LYS A 61 7.13 -2.91 -0.86
CA LYS A 61 8.46 -3.20 -0.29
C LYS A 61 8.33 -3.81 1.11
N PRO A 62 9.29 -4.66 1.52
CA PRO A 62 9.38 -5.16 2.89
C PRO A 62 9.78 -4.06 3.88
N PRO A 63 9.71 -4.32 5.20
CA PRO A 63 9.43 -3.28 6.16
C PRO A 63 10.67 -2.60 6.74
N LEU A 64 11.89 -3.12 6.51
CA LEU A 64 13.09 -2.66 7.21
C LEU A 64 13.34 -1.16 7.05
N MET A 65 13.07 -0.64 5.85
CA MET A 65 13.21 0.79 5.57
C MET A 65 12.18 1.61 6.37
N TYR A 66 10.91 1.18 6.38
CA TYR A 66 9.85 1.85 7.12
C TYR A 66 10.15 1.83 8.62
N TRP A 67 10.61 0.71 9.14
CA TRP A 67 11.04 0.56 10.52
C TRP A 67 12.13 1.56 10.91
N GLY A 68 13.13 1.74 10.04
CA GLY A 68 14.19 2.71 10.26
C GLY A 68 13.69 4.16 10.29
N SER A 69 12.83 4.53 9.33
CA SER A 69 12.24 5.88 9.26
C SER A 69 11.28 6.13 10.43
N GLY A 70 10.42 5.17 10.78
CA GLY A 70 9.50 5.25 11.91
C GLY A 70 10.23 5.36 13.24
N LEU A 71 11.30 4.59 13.46
CA LEU A 71 12.15 4.74 14.64
C LEU A 71 12.78 6.14 14.71
N GLY A 72 13.21 6.68 13.57
CA GLY A 72 13.72 8.04 13.50
C GLY A 72 12.67 9.09 13.91
N MET A 73 11.42 8.91 13.51
CA MET A 73 10.30 9.77 13.93
C MET A 73 9.97 9.62 15.42
N LEU A 74 10.01 8.40 15.97
CA LEU A 74 9.81 8.16 17.39
C LEU A 74 10.88 8.85 18.25
N LEU A 75 12.13 8.86 17.80
CA LEU A 75 13.27 9.41 18.55
C LEU A 75 13.38 10.94 18.45
N PHE A 76 13.05 11.52 17.29
CA PHE A 76 13.31 12.93 16.99
C PHE A 76 12.05 13.74 16.64
N GLY A 77 10.87 13.11 16.66
CA GLY A 77 9.60 13.69 16.24
C GLY A 77 9.35 13.60 14.73
N PHE A 78 8.14 13.97 14.31
CA PHE A 78 7.71 14.01 12.91
C PHE A 78 8.33 15.21 12.17
N ASN A 79 9.62 15.12 11.87
CA ASN A 79 10.34 16.05 11.00
C ASN A 79 11.23 15.30 10.01
N GLU A 80 11.67 16.01 8.96
CA GLU A 80 12.40 15.42 7.85
C GLU A 80 13.79 14.91 8.27
N TRP A 81 14.36 15.48 9.34
CA TRP A 81 15.61 15.00 9.89
C TRP A 81 15.44 13.62 10.52
N GLY A 82 14.42 13.44 11.37
CA GLY A 82 14.06 12.17 11.99
C GLY A 82 13.69 11.11 10.94
N ALA A 83 12.84 11.46 9.97
CA ALA A 83 12.40 10.55 8.91
C ALA A 83 13.55 9.95 8.07
N ARG A 84 14.68 10.67 7.94
CA ARG A 84 15.87 10.26 7.17
C ARG A 84 17.01 9.69 8.02
N LEU A 85 16.85 9.61 9.34
CA LEU A 85 17.91 9.20 10.27
C LEU A 85 18.54 7.87 9.88
N ALA A 86 17.73 6.82 9.71
CA ALA A 86 18.22 5.49 9.40
C ALA A 86 18.94 5.44 8.03
N HIS A 87 18.49 6.21 7.04
CA HIS A 87 19.14 6.30 5.73
C HIS A 87 20.58 6.81 5.80
N ALA A 88 20.81 7.91 6.51
CA ALA A 88 22.16 8.43 6.68
C ALA A 88 23.06 7.46 7.45
N LEU A 89 22.50 6.71 8.41
CA LEU A 89 23.23 5.67 9.12
C LEU A 89 23.59 4.48 8.21
N TRP A 90 22.66 3.97 7.40
CA TRP A 90 22.97 2.88 6.45
C TRP A 90 24.04 3.28 5.44
N PHE A 91 23.97 4.50 4.91
CA PHE A 91 25.04 5.03 4.05
C PHE A 91 26.39 5.06 4.78
N SER A 92 26.41 5.56 6.02
CA SER A 92 27.63 5.66 6.83
C SER A 92 28.23 4.28 7.12
N LEU A 93 27.36 3.32 7.48
CA LEU A 93 27.74 1.93 7.73
C LEU A 93 28.23 1.24 6.46
N ALA A 94 27.61 1.50 5.30
CA ALA A 94 28.08 0.98 4.01
C ALA A 94 29.48 1.50 3.67
N ALA A 95 29.75 2.79 3.89
CA ALA A 95 31.06 3.40 3.68
C ALA A 95 32.14 2.76 4.57
N LEU A 96 31.85 2.60 5.86
CA LEU A 96 32.78 1.99 6.81
C LEU A 96 33.03 0.51 6.47
N LEU A 97 31.97 -0.25 6.17
CA LEU A 97 32.07 -1.67 5.84
C LEU A 97 32.79 -1.92 4.52
N THR A 98 32.62 -1.03 3.53
CA THR A 98 33.40 -1.04 2.28
C THR A 98 34.90 -0.92 2.58
N GLY A 99 35.29 -0.04 3.51
CA GLY A 99 36.68 0.08 3.94
C GLY A 99 37.19 -1.13 4.72
N LEU A 100 36.38 -1.71 5.61
CA LEU A 100 36.75 -2.94 6.31
C LEU A 100 36.97 -4.11 5.33
N LEU A 101 36.14 -4.22 4.30
CA LEU A 101 36.30 -5.21 3.25
C LEU A 101 37.60 -5.00 2.47
N ALA A 102 37.86 -3.78 2.00
CA ALA A 102 39.11 -3.44 1.31
C ALA A 102 40.36 -3.68 2.18
N ALA A 103 40.30 -3.35 3.48
CA ALA A 103 41.39 -3.61 4.41
C ALA A 103 41.67 -5.11 4.56
N SER A 104 40.63 -5.94 4.56
CA SER A 104 40.76 -7.39 4.65
C SER A 104 41.27 -8.06 3.36
N MET A 105 41.17 -7.36 2.22
CA MET A 105 41.65 -7.86 0.92
C MET A 105 43.10 -7.48 0.65
N TRP A 106 43.56 -6.34 1.16
CA TRP A 106 44.91 -5.84 0.96
C TRP A 106 45.54 -5.31 2.25
N ASP A 107 45.14 -4.12 2.68
CA ASP A 107 45.81 -3.42 3.76
C ASP A 107 44.97 -2.25 4.30
N LYS A 108 45.34 -1.75 5.48
CA LYS A 108 44.63 -0.66 6.16
C LYS A 108 44.53 0.63 5.33
N ARG A 109 45.53 0.96 4.50
CA ARG A 109 45.51 2.17 3.66
C ARG A 109 44.45 2.02 2.57
N SER A 110 44.39 0.85 1.93
CA SER A 110 43.30 0.50 1.00
C SER A 110 41.93 0.60 1.66
N GLY A 111 41.81 0.21 2.93
CA GLY A 111 40.56 0.34 3.69
C GLY A 111 40.11 1.77 3.95
N VAL A 112 40.99 2.61 4.54
CA VAL A 112 40.66 4.02 4.82
C VAL A 112 40.28 4.76 3.53
N LEU A 113 41.03 4.53 2.46
CA LEU A 113 40.73 5.19 1.18
C LEU A 113 39.42 4.70 0.57
N ALA A 114 39.12 3.39 0.59
CA ALA A 114 37.86 2.87 0.06
C ALA A 114 36.63 3.43 0.80
N SER A 115 36.71 3.62 2.12
CA SER A 115 35.66 4.31 2.89
C SER A 115 35.45 5.75 2.44
N LEU A 116 36.53 6.52 2.29
CA LEU A 116 36.46 7.90 1.85
C LEU A 116 35.95 8.01 0.41
N VAL A 117 36.40 7.10 -0.47
CA VAL A 117 35.97 7.04 -1.87
C VAL A 117 34.48 6.77 -1.94
N TYR A 118 33.95 5.74 -1.25
CA TYR A 118 32.52 5.46 -1.24
C TYR A 118 31.72 6.65 -0.70
N ALA A 119 32.16 7.24 0.42
CA ALA A 119 31.48 8.36 1.06
C ALA A 119 31.49 9.66 0.24
N THR A 120 32.32 9.74 -0.81
CA THR A 120 32.48 10.94 -1.65
C THR A 120 32.35 10.66 -3.15
N MET A 121 31.83 9.50 -3.52
CA MET A 121 31.29 9.26 -4.86
C MET A 121 29.97 10.00 -4.98
N ILE A 122 29.70 10.59 -6.16
CA ILE A 122 28.49 11.40 -6.38
C ILE A 122 27.22 10.61 -6.02
N LEU A 123 27.02 9.40 -6.58
CA LEU A 123 25.75 8.68 -6.39
C LEU A 123 25.49 8.29 -4.91
N PRO A 124 26.40 7.57 -4.21
CA PRO A 124 26.15 7.21 -2.82
C PRO A 124 26.03 8.43 -1.89
N PHE A 125 26.80 9.48 -2.15
CA PHE A 125 26.76 10.70 -1.34
C PHE A 125 25.38 11.38 -1.38
N PHE A 126 24.76 11.51 -2.56
CA PHE A 126 23.43 12.09 -2.68
C PHE A 126 22.32 11.12 -2.24
N SER A 127 22.52 9.81 -2.37
CA SER A 127 21.53 8.82 -1.89
C SER A 127 21.41 8.76 -0.37
N ALA A 128 22.36 9.34 0.38
CA ALA A 128 22.36 9.35 1.85
C ALA A 128 21.13 10.04 2.46
N ASN A 129 20.48 10.96 1.74
CA ASN A 129 19.30 11.68 2.23
C ASN A 129 18.10 11.56 1.28
N ILE A 130 18.04 10.52 0.44
CA ILE A 130 16.86 10.20 -0.35
C ILE A 130 16.33 8.86 0.15
N VAL A 131 15.20 8.88 0.86
CA VAL A 131 14.59 7.69 1.46
C VAL A 131 14.17 6.73 0.34
N THR A 132 14.95 5.68 0.13
CA THR A 132 14.67 4.59 -0.81
C THR A 132 15.21 3.26 -0.26
N PRO A 133 14.68 2.10 -0.69
CA PRO A 133 15.17 0.81 -0.22
C PRO A 133 16.58 0.46 -0.77
N ASP A 134 17.14 1.25 -1.68
CA ASP A 134 18.44 1.01 -2.30
C ASP A 134 19.62 1.22 -1.35
N THR A 135 19.57 2.26 -0.51
CA THR A 135 20.63 2.57 0.47
C THR A 135 20.79 1.46 1.53
N PRO A 136 19.72 0.99 2.22
CA PRO A 136 19.84 -0.16 3.11
C PRO A 136 20.25 -1.44 2.36
N LEU A 137 19.76 -1.66 1.13
CA LEU A 137 20.20 -2.80 0.32
C LEU A 137 21.70 -2.75 0.03
N ALA A 138 22.26 -1.58 -0.31
CA ALA A 138 23.69 -1.42 -0.57
C ALA A 138 24.54 -1.79 0.67
N PHE A 139 24.10 -1.40 1.87
CA PHE A 139 24.73 -1.84 3.11
C PHE A 139 24.69 -3.36 3.28
N TRP A 140 23.52 -3.98 3.16
CA TRP A 140 23.37 -5.42 3.39
C TRP A 140 24.05 -6.29 2.33
N VAL A 141 24.07 -5.85 1.06
CA VAL A 141 24.89 -6.49 0.00
C VAL A 141 26.38 -6.40 0.35
N THR A 142 26.84 -5.26 0.88
CA THR A 142 28.23 -5.12 1.35
C THR A 142 28.53 -6.03 2.53
N ALA A 143 27.58 -6.21 3.45
CA ALA A 143 27.70 -7.12 4.58
C ALA A 143 27.76 -8.59 4.15
N VAL A 144 26.90 -9.00 3.21
CA VAL A 144 26.95 -10.32 2.57
C VAL A 144 28.33 -10.56 1.95
N ALA A 145 28.82 -9.61 1.15
CA ALA A 145 30.14 -9.72 0.52
C ALA A 145 31.30 -9.77 1.53
N PHE A 146 31.24 -8.95 2.59
CA PHE A 146 32.23 -8.91 3.66
C PHE A 146 32.29 -10.23 4.43
N CYS A 147 31.13 -10.72 4.90
CA CYS A 147 31.00 -11.98 5.60
C CYS A 147 31.44 -13.17 4.72
N PHE A 148 31.04 -13.18 3.45
CA PHE A 148 31.49 -14.19 2.49
C PHE A 148 33.02 -14.19 2.37
N TRP A 149 33.63 -13.04 2.09
CA TRP A 149 35.08 -12.89 1.95
C TRP A 149 35.83 -13.36 3.20
N LYS A 150 35.40 -12.88 4.37
CA LYS A 150 36.01 -13.22 5.66
C LYS A 150 35.84 -14.69 6.03
N SER A 151 34.72 -15.32 5.67
CA SER A 151 34.52 -16.75 5.91
C SER A 151 35.52 -17.63 5.15
N LEU A 152 35.86 -17.26 3.92
CA LEU A 152 36.85 -17.97 3.11
C LEU A 152 38.28 -17.73 3.61
N ALA A 153 38.55 -16.52 4.11
CA ALA A 153 39.85 -16.11 4.63
C ALA A 153 40.11 -16.51 6.09
N ALA A 154 39.09 -16.90 6.85
CA ALA A 154 39.23 -17.30 8.25
C ALA A 154 40.18 -18.51 8.38
N GLU A 155 41.05 -18.48 9.38
CA GLU A 155 41.97 -19.58 9.70
C GLU A 155 41.34 -20.52 10.74
N ASP A 156 40.74 -19.96 11.78
CA ASP A 156 40.08 -20.71 12.84
C ASP A 156 38.61 -21.06 12.50
N SER A 157 38.10 -22.11 13.18
CA SER A 157 36.75 -22.62 12.97
C SER A 157 35.68 -21.65 13.47
N LEU A 158 35.87 -21.01 14.62
CA LEU A 158 34.87 -20.16 15.24
C LEU A 158 34.59 -18.93 14.37
N SER A 159 35.62 -18.18 14.00
CA SER A 159 35.51 -17.03 13.10
C SER A 159 34.84 -17.42 11.79
N ARG A 160 35.22 -18.57 11.21
CA ARG A 160 34.61 -19.06 9.96
C ARG A 160 33.11 -19.26 10.11
N HIS A 161 32.66 -19.91 11.18
CA HIS A 161 31.23 -20.11 11.45
C HIS A 161 30.52 -18.78 11.73
N LEU A 162 31.10 -17.87 12.51
CA LEU A 162 30.51 -16.56 12.78
C LEU A 162 30.33 -15.73 11.50
N TYR A 163 31.33 -15.71 10.59
CA TYR A 163 31.18 -15.02 9.30
C TYR A 163 30.17 -15.69 8.38
N ARG A 164 30.05 -17.03 8.42
CA ARG A 164 29.02 -17.76 7.66
C ARG A 164 27.62 -17.49 8.20
N LEU A 165 27.46 -17.46 9.51
CA LEU A 165 26.21 -17.04 10.16
C LEU A 165 25.89 -15.59 9.82
N GLY A 166 26.87 -14.68 9.91
CA GLY A 166 26.73 -13.29 9.51
C GLY A 166 26.33 -13.12 8.04
N PHE A 167 26.83 -13.99 7.15
CA PHE A 167 26.39 -14.05 5.75
C PHE A 167 24.90 -14.39 5.64
N ALA A 168 24.43 -15.42 6.35
CA ALA A 168 23.02 -15.82 6.34
C ALA A 168 22.09 -14.74 6.92
N VAL A 169 22.47 -14.16 8.06
CA VAL A 169 21.72 -13.08 8.71
C VAL A 169 21.68 -11.85 7.80
N SER A 170 22.80 -11.44 7.23
CA SER A 170 22.85 -10.28 6.32
C SER A 170 22.02 -10.50 5.07
N LEU A 171 22.00 -11.72 4.54
CA LEU A 171 21.16 -12.08 3.40
C LEU A 171 19.68 -11.99 3.75
N GLY A 172 19.26 -12.58 4.88
CA GLY A 172 17.87 -12.53 5.36
C GLY A 172 17.39 -11.12 5.66
N VAL A 173 18.16 -10.32 6.39
CA VAL A 173 17.80 -8.91 6.67
C VAL A 173 17.83 -8.07 5.40
N GLY A 174 18.73 -8.36 4.46
CA GLY A 174 18.73 -7.70 3.15
C GLY A 174 17.50 -8.03 2.29
N VAL A 175 16.90 -9.22 2.45
CA VAL A 175 15.57 -9.51 1.89
C VAL A 175 14.50 -8.63 2.54
N LEU A 176 14.56 -8.38 3.86
CA LEU A 176 13.66 -7.41 4.50
C LEU A 176 13.91 -5.94 4.10
N ALA A 177 15.02 -5.63 3.41
CA ALA A 177 15.30 -4.29 2.90
C ALA A 177 14.65 -4.02 1.53
N LYS A 178 14.77 -4.96 0.59
CA LYS A 178 14.30 -4.78 -0.79
C LYS A 178 13.86 -6.09 -1.49
N GLY A 179 13.38 -7.05 -0.71
CA GLY A 179 12.88 -8.33 -1.18
C GLY A 179 13.92 -9.13 -1.97
N PRO A 180 13.54 -9.80 -3.07
CA PRO A 180 14.43 -10.70 -3.80
C PRO A 180 15.59 -9.99 -4.52
N ALA A 181 15.61 -8.65 -4.55
CA ALA A 181 16.66 -7.88 -5.22
C ALA A 181 18.08 -8.19 -4.70
N ILE A 182 18.23 -8.56 -3.42
CA ILE A 182 19.53 -8.96 -2.87
C ILE A 182 20.07 -10.25 -3.51
N LEU A 183 19.20 -11.12 -4.01
CA LEU A 183 19.58 -12.41 -4.59
C LEU A 183 20.38 -12.25 -5.89
N VAL A 184 20.24 -11.11 -6.58
CA VAL A 184 21.05 -10.73 -7.76
C VAL A 184 22.57 -10.74 -7.46
N PHE A 185 22.94 -10.60 -6.19
CA PHE A 185 24.33 -10.57 -5.74
C PHE A 185 24.88 -11.95 -5.30
N LEU A 186 24.08 -13.03 -5.35
CA LEU A 186 24.56 -14.40 -5.09
C LEU A 186 25.30 -15.04 -6.29
N PRO A 187 24.85 -14.91 -7.55
CA PRO A 187 25.57 -15.44 -8.71
C PRO A 187 27.04 -15.00 -8.81
N PRO A 188 27.42 -13.72 -8.56
CA PRO A 188 28.82 -13.32 -8.47
C PRO A 188 29.67 -14.17 -7.50
N LEU A 189 29.10 -14.50 -6.33
CA LEU A 189 29.79 -15.29 -5.29
C LEU A 189 29.94 -16.75 -5.72
N ALA A 190 28.90 -17.33 -6.31
CA ALA A 190 28.94 -18.68 -6.85
C ALA A 190 30.00 -18.82 -7.96
N LEU A 191 30.00 -17.89 -8.93
CA LEU A 191 31.00 -17.84 -10.00
C LEU A 191 32.42 -17.66 -9.44
N TYR A 192 32.58 -16.83 -8.41
CA TYR A 192 33.87 -16.67 -7.74
C TYR A 192 34.35 -17.99 -7.10
N LEU A 193 33.46 -18.74 -6.43
CA LEU A 193 33.81 -20.05 -5.87
C LEU A 193 34.18 -21.05 -6.97
N ILE A 194 33.47 -21.06 -8.09
CA ILE A 194 33.74 -21.94 -9.24
C ILE A 194 35.11 -21.61 -9.83
N PHE A 195 35.36 -20.36 -10.20
CA PHE A 195 36.62 -19.94 -10.82
C PHE A 195 37.82 -20.05 -9.89
N THR A 196 37.62 -19.91 -8.58
CA THR A 196 38.70 -20.13 -7.60
C THR A 196 38.81 -21.57 -7.10
N LYS A 197 37.95 -22.49 -7.58
CA LYS A 197 37.86 -23.89 -7.14
C LYS A 197 37.65 -24.04 -5.63
N GLN A 198 36.86 -23.14 -5.03
CA GLN A 198 36.56 -23.10 -3.59
C GLN A 198 35.11 -23.49 -3.25
N VAL A 199 34.37 -24.09 -4.19
CA VAL A 199 32.98 -24.55 -3.98
C VAL A 199 32.85 -25.41 -2.72
N GLY A 200 33.77 -26.36 -2.50
CA GLY A 200 33.79 -27.22 -1.31
C GLY A 200 34.06 -26.48 0.01
N LYS A 201 34.66 -25.29 -0.03
CA LYS A 201 34.93 -24.48 1.16
C LYS A 201 33.73 -23.68 1.64
N PHE A 202 32.64 -23.63 0.87
CA PHE A 202 31.47 -22.83 1.22
C PHE A 202 30.14 -23.53 0.96
N LEU A 203 29.87 -23.94 -0.28
CA LEU A 203 28.57 -24.47 -0.71
C LEU A 203 28.37 -25.94 -0.34
N LEU A 204 29.41 -26.76 -0.41
CA LEU A 204 29.33 -28.20 -0.07
C LEU A 204 29.65 -28.50 1.40
N ARG A 205 29.72 -27.47 2.25
CA ARG A 205 29.88 -27.68 3.69
C ARG A 205 28.55 -28.10 4.30
N TRP A 206 28.61 -28.98 5.29
CA TRP A 206 27.45 -29.53 5.99
C TRP A 206 26.52 -28.47 6.60
N ASP A 207 27.06 -27.30 6.99
CA ASP A 207 26.32 -26.21 7.63
C ASP A 207 25.59 -25.31 6.61
N PHE A 208 25.86 -25.44 5.30
CA PHE A 208 25.26 -24.58 4.28
C PHE A 208 23.72 -24.64 4.23
N PRO A 209 23.05 -25.81 4.30
CA PRO A 209 21.60 -25.87 4.37
C PRO A 209 21.01 -25.13 5.58
N VAL A 210 21.70 -25.17 6.72
CA VAL A 210 21.28 -24.42 7.93
C VAL A 210 21.37 -22.91 7.70
N LEU A 211 22.41 -22.44 7.00
CA LEU A 211 22.55 -21.03 6.63
C LEU A 211 21.42 -20.57 5.69
N VAL A 212 21.04 -21.42 4.72
CA VAL A 212 19.89 -21.15 3.83
C VAL A 212 18.60 -21.06 4.64
N LEU A 213 18.38 -21.99 5.58
CA LEU A 213 17.21 -21.97 6.45
C LEU A 213 17.17 -20.69 7.31
N ILE A 214 18.29 -20.28 7.92
CA ILE A 214 18.36 -19.04 8.71
C ILE A 214 18.04 -17.82 7.85
N ALA A 215 18.64 -17.72 6.65
CA ALA A 215 18.35 -16.60 5.74
C ALA A 215 16.88 -16.59 5.31
N ALA A 216 16.29 -17.76 5.04
CA ALA A 216 14.89 -17.91 4.67
C ALA A 216 13.94 -17.58 5.82
N LEU A 217 14.24 -17.99 7.05
CA LEU A 217 13.42 -17.66 8.23
C LEU A 217 13.43 -16.17 8.52
N ILE A 218 14.60 -15.52 8.46
CA ILE A 218 14.70 -14.08 8.70
C ILE A 218 14.05 -13.30 7.55
N GLY A 219 14.40 -13.62 6.30
CA GLY A 219 13.91 -12.89 5.12
C GLY A 219 12.44 -13.17 4.82
N GLY A 220 11.96 -14.38 5.12
CA GLY A 220 10.60 -14.84 4.85
C GLY A 220 9.61 -14.54 5.96
N SER A 221 10.05 -14.24 7.19
CA SER A 221 9.16 -14.02 8.34
C SER A 221 8.08 -12.97 8.07
N TRP A 222 8.47 -11.81 7.52
CA TRP A 222 7.52 -10.76 7.18
C TRP A 222 6.55 -11.17 6.07
N TYR A 223 7.04 -11.86 5.03
CA TYR A 223 6.18 -12.34 3.95
C TYR A 223 5.15 -13.35 4.46
N VAL A 224 5.55 -14.27 5.34
CA VAL A 224 4.63 -15.23 5.96
C VAL A 224 3.54 -14.49 6.73
N MET A 225 3.89 -13.48 7.53
CA MET A 225 2.90 -12.67 8.24
C MET A 225 1.97 -11.92 7.28
N ILE A 226 2.50 -11.28 6.24
CA ILE A 226 1.68 -10.56 5.26
C ILE A 226 0.73 -11.48 4.50
N TYR A 227 1.17 -12.67 4.12
CA TYR A 227 0.31 -13.63 3.41
C TYR A 227 -0.80 -14.17 4.29
N GLU A 228 -0.59 -14.21 5.61
CA GLU A 228 -1.61 -14.61 6.59
C GLU A 228 -2.59 -13.47 6.90
N PHE A 229 -2.10 -12.24 7.08
CA PHE A 229 -2.90 -11.09 7.49
C PHE A 229 -3.59 -10.35 6.35
N VAL A 230 -3.09 -10.46 5.12
CA VAL A 230 -3.60 -9.70 3.99
C VAL A 230 -4.01 -10.66 2.85
N PRO A 231 -5.32 -10.95 2.70
CA PRO A 231 -5.83 -11.77 1.61
C PRO A 231 -5.36 -11.27 0.24
N GLY A 232 -4.93 -12.17 -0.64
CA GLY A 232 -4.44 -11.81 -1.99
C GLY A 232 -2.99 -11.29 -2.07
N ALA A 233 -2.33 -11.04 -0.93
CA ALA A 233 -0.97 -10.50 -0.93
C ALA A 233 0.08 -11.40 -1.62
N LEU A 234 -0.08 -12.74 -1.56
CA LEU A 234 0.81 -13.67 -2.24
C LEU A 234 0.68 -13.57 -3.76
N ALA A 235 -0.56 -13.55 -4.27
CA ALA A 235 -0.84 -13.39 -5.70
C ALA A 235 -0.28 -12.07 -6.21
N TYR A 236 -0.49 -10.99 -5.45
CA TYR A 236 0.11 -9.69 -5.74
C TYR A 236 1.64 -9.74 -5.74
N ALA A 237 2.27 -10.32 -4.71
CA ALA A 237 3.74 -10.39 -4.66
C ALA A 237 4.31 -11.14 -5.89
N TRP A 238 3.67 -12.22 -6.30
CA TRP A 238 4.07 -13.00 -7.47
C TRP A 238 3.90 -12.19 -8.78
N ASP A 239 2.71 -11.67 -9.03
CA ASP A 239 2.39 -10.95 -10.25
C ASP A 239 3.15 -9.62 -10.33
N ASN A 240 3.12 -8.82 -9.26
CA ASN A 240 3.65 -7.46 -9.27
C ASN A 240 5.14 -7.40 -8.98
N GLN A 241 5.66 -8.17 -8.02
CA GLN A 241 7.05 -8.01 -7.58
C GLN A 241 8.04 -8.91 -8.33
N VAL A 242 7.57 -10.04 -8.88
CA VAL A 242 8.40 -10.99 -9.66
C VAL A 242 8.12 -10.84 -11.15
N ILE A 243 6.92 -11.23 -11.60
CA ILE A 243 6.61 -11.30 -13.04
C ILE A 243 6.62 -9.91 -13.67
N GLY A 244 5.85 -9.00 -13.10
CA GLY A 244 5.63 -7.66 -13.62
C GLY A 244 6.88 -6.78 -13.65
N ARG A 245 7.87 -7.05 -12.78
CA ARG A 245 9.13 -6.27 -12.75
C ARG A 245 10.20 -6.83 -13.67
N LEU A 246 10.25 -8.15 -13.82
CA LEU A 246 11.32 -8.80 -14.58
C LEU A 246 10.96 -8.94 -16.05
N PHE A 247 9.70 -9.28 -16.36
CA PHE A 247 9.31 -9.79 -17.67
C PHE A 247 8.31 -8.92 -18.43
N THR A 248 7.63 -7.98 -17.78
CA THR A 248 6.58 -7.17 -18.42
C THR A 248 6.84 -5.67 -18.33
N ASP A 249 6.06 -4.90 -19.08
CA ASP A 249 6.10 -3.43 -19.10
C ASP A 249 5.07 -2.80 -18.16
N LYS A 250 4.48 -3.61 -17.27
CA LYS A 250 3.38 -3.24 -16.36
C LYS A 250 3.59 -1.94 -15.57
N TYR A 251 4.84 -1.53 -15.37
CA TYR A 251 5.19 -0.32 -14.60
C TYR A 251 5.70 0.85 -15.45
N ASP A 252 5.89 0.67 -16.75
CA ASP A 252 6.51 1.63 -17.68
C ASP A 252 7.80 2.30 -17.14
N ARG A 253 8.65 1.49 -16.51
CA ARG A 253 9.91 1.96 -15.91
C ARG A 253 11.07 1.73 -16.86
N ASN A 254 11.05 2.44 -17.99
CA ASN A 254 12.10 2.38 -19.02
C ASN A 254 12.33 0.97 -19.62
N PRO A 255 11.29 0.32 -20.18
CA PRO A 255 11.35 -1.05 -20.70
C PRO A 255 12.19 -1.21 -21.98
N GLU A 256 12.46 -0.15 -22.72
CA GLU A 256 13.05 -0.18 -24.05
C GLU A 256 14.49 -0.70 -24.05
N PHE A 257 14.89 -1.39 -25.12
CA PHE A 257 16.16 -2.12 -25.19
C PHE A 257 17.43 -1.26 -24.99
N TYR A 258 17.36 0.04 -25.34
CA TYR A 258 18.49 0.97 -25.26
C TYR A 258 18.60 1.67 -23.90
N LYS A 259 17.55 1.60 -23.06
CA LYS A 259 17.51 2.26 -21.74
C LYS A 259 18.58 1.80 -20.76
N PRO A 260 19.04 0.53 -20.73
CA PRO A 260 20.21 0.17 -19.92
C PRO A 260 21.41 1.08 -20.16
N ILE A 261 21.69 1.43 -21.42
CA ILE A 261 22.82 2.32 -21.75
C ILE A 261 22.52 3.73 -21.26
N VAL A 262 21.31 4.25 -21.54
CA VAL A 262 20.93 5.63 -21.17
C VAL A 262 20.88 5.84 -19.65
N ILE A 263 20.49 4.81 -18.89
CA ILE A 263 20.33 4.91 -17.42
C ILE A 263 21.63 4.53 -16.72
N TYR A 264 22.18 3.36 -17.01
CA TYR A 264 23.25 2.80 -16.20
C TYR A 264 24.64 3.30 -16.58
N LEU A 265 24.88 3.64 -17.86
CA LEU A 265 26.20 4.14 -18.26
C LEU A 265 26.50 5.50 -17.60
N PRO A 266 25.62 6.51 -17.62
CA PRO A 266 25.86 7.76 -16.88
C PRO A 266 26.02 7.54 -15.38
N VAL A 267 25.24 6.63 -14.79
CA VAL A 267 25.34 6.29 -13.36
C VAL A 267 26.72 5.75 -13.02
N LEU A 268 27.25 4.82 -13.81
CA LEU A 268 28.58 4.25 -13.57
C LEU A 268 29.71 5.26 -13.84
N LEU A 269 29.58 6.12 -14.85
CA LEU A 269 30.61 7.09 -15.21
C LEU A 269 30.62 8.31 -14.28
N VAL A 270 29.48 8.97 -14.13
CA VAL A 270 29.32 10.21 -13.34
C VAL A 270 29.20 9.88 -11.85
N GLY A 271 28.44 8.85 -11.49
CA GLY A 271 28.22 8.50 -10.09
C GLY A 271 29.50 8.16 -9.33
N THR A 272 30.54 7.69 -10.02
CA THR A 272 31.84 7.31 -9.44
C THR A 272 32.87 8.44 -9.44
N LEU A 273 32.55 9.61 -10.01
CA LEU A 273 33.45 10.75 -10.01
C LEU A 273 33.75 11.25 -8.59
N PRO A 274 34.94 11.83 -8.38
CA PRO A 274 36.06 12.00 -9.32
C PRO A 274 36.98 10.76 -9.36
N TRP A 275 36.68 9.73 -8.56
CA TRP A 275 37.59 8.64 -8.26
C TRP A 275 37.85 7.72 -9.46
N SER A 276 36.87 7.57 -10.34
CA SER A 276 36.99 6.81 -11.59
C SER A 276 37.99 7.42 -12.59
N LEU A 277 38.35 8.70 -12.47
CA LEU A 277 39.39 9.32 -13.32
C LEU A 277 40.74 8.60 -13.20
N SER A 278 41.07 8.11 -12.01
CA SER A 278 42.28 7.30 -11.79
C SER A 278 42.25 5.98 -12.54
N CYS A 279 41.06 5.37 -12.70
CA CYS A 279 40.86 4.17 -13.50
C CYS A 279 41.01 4.49 -15.00
N TYR A 280 40.41 5.58 -15.50
CA TYR A 280 40.48 5.96 -16.91
C TYR A 280 41.89 6.36 -17.36
N SER A 281 42.61 7.13 -16.55
CA SER A 281 44.00 7.51 -16.87
C SER A 281 44.94 6.30 -17.02
N GLN A 282 44.61 5.17 -16.36
CA GLN A 282 45.34 3.92 -16.49
C GLN A 282 44.92 3.10 -17.73
N LEU A 283 43.75 3.36 -18.31
CA LEU A 283 43.39 2.83 -19.64
C LEU A 283 44.29 3.44 -20.73
N GLY A 284 44.72 4.71 -20.59
CA GLY A 284 45.65 5.34 -21.53
C GLY A 284 47.05 4.70 -21.60
N SER A 285 47.46 3.93 -20.58
CA SER A 285 48.74 3.20 -20.59
C SER A 285 48.69 1.90 -21.41
N LEU A 286 47.56 1.60 -22.07
CA LEU A 286 47.34 0.47 -22.99
C LEU A 286 48.25 0.49 -24.24
N ARG A 287 48.95 1.59 -24.51
CA ARG A 287 49.92 1.69 -25.62
C ARG A 287 51.25 0.99 -25.35
N SER A 288 51.47 0.45 -24.14
CA SER A 288 52.70 -0.25 -23.76
C SER A 288 52.53 -1.76 -23.99
N PRO A 289 53.24 -2.38 -24.95
CA PRO A 289 53.17 -3.83 -25.16
C PRO A 289 53.78 -4.54 -23.93
N GLY A 290 52.98 -5.35 -23.22
CA GLY A 290 53.47 -6.22 -22.15
C GLY A 290 52.97 -5.94 -20.72
N ARG A 291 52.29 -4.81 -20.45
CA ARG A 291 51.65 -4.53 -19.15
C ARG A 291 50.28 -3.88 -19.34
N THR A 292 49.24 -4.69 -19.52
CA THR A 292 47.86 -4.21 -19.58
C THR A 292 47.33 -3.87 -18.18
N TRP A 293 46.44 -2.89 -18.04
CA TRP A 293 45.72 -2.63 -16.78
C TRP A 293 44.99 -3.89 -16.28
N ARG A 294 44.55 -4.74 -17.23
CA ARG A 294 43.99 -6.08 -16.97
C ARG A 294 45.00 -7.01 -16.29
N SER A 295 46.27 -7.03 -16.70
CA SER A 295 47.29 -7.84 -16.01
C SER A 295 47.74 -7.25 -14.67
N ARG A 296 47.39 -6.01 -14.33
CA ARG A 296 47.63 -5.43 -12.98
C ARG A 296 46.46 -5.60 -12.03
N LEU A 297 45.21 -5.50 -12.51
CA LEU A 297 44.00 -5.64 -11.71
C LEU A 297 43.44 -7.08 -11.67
N PHE A 298 43.69 -7.88 -12.71
CA PHE A 298 43.15 -9.23 -12.91
C PHE A 298 44.23 -10.28 -13.26
N ALA A 299 45.51 -10.04 -12.95
CA ALA A 299 46.54 -11.07 -13.12
C ALA A 299 46.16 -12.35 -12.36
N SER A 300 46.32 -13.48 -13.05
CA SER A 300 46.17 -14.83 -12.51
C SER A 300 46.96 -14.98 -11.21
N GLY A 301 46.24 -15.15 -10.10
CA GLY A 301 46.78 -15.17 -8.73
C GLY A 301 46.13 -14.17 -7.77
N GLN A 302 45.45 -13.13 -8.26
CA GLN A 302 44.78 -12.11 -7.42
C GLN A 302 43.29 -12.38 -7.21
N ARG A 303 42.97 -13.22 -6.21
CA ARG A 303 41.60 -13.50 -5.76
C ARG A 303 40.71 -12.26 -5.53
N PRO A 304 41.19 -11.14 -4.94
CA PRO A 304 40.34 -9.97 -4.73
C PRO A 304 39.86 -9.28 -6.01
N GLY A 305 40.69 -9.21 -7.06
CA GLY A 305 40.32 -8.55 -8.32
C GLY A 305 39.18 -9.27 -9.05
N LEU A 306 39.25 -10.60 -9.12
CA LEU A 306 38.17 -11.44 -9.67
C LEU A 306 36.86 -11.24 -8.90
N PHE A 307 36.93 -11.21 -7.56
CA PHE A 307 35.76 -11.00 -6.71
C PHE A 307 35.05 -9.67 -7.02
N LEU A 308 35.81 -8.56 -7.06
CA LEU A 308 35.25 -7.24 -7.38
C LEU A 308 34.72 -7.17 -8.81
N GLY A 309 35.42 -7.77 -9.78
CA GLY A 309 34.99 -7.81 -11.18
C GLY A 309 33.65 -8.52 -11.35
N LEU A 310 33.47 -9.68 -10.71
CA LEU A 310 32.21 -10.42 -10.76
C LEU A 310 31.08 -9.67 -10.05
N TRP A 311 31.34 -9.06 -8.89
CA TRP A 311 30.35 -8.25 -8.17
C TRP A 311 29.90 -7.02 -8.99
N ILE A 312 30.77 -6.45 -9.82
CA ILE A 312 30.38 -5.34 -10.69
C ILE A 312 29.63 -5.84 -11.92
N ILE A 313 30.23 -6.77 -12.67
CA ILE A 313 29.77 -7.12 -14.02
C ILE A 313 28.45 -7.89 -13.98
N VAL A 314 28.34 -8.90 -13.12
CA VAL A 314 27.20 -9.82 -13.15
C VAL A 314 25.88 -9.13 -12.77
N PRO A 315 25.79 -8.35 -11.67
CA PRO A 315 24.57 -7.62 -11.34
C PRO A 315 24.20 -6.59 -12.41
N VAL A 316 25.19 -5.87 -12.96
CA VAL A 316 24.93 -4.89 -14.04
C VAL A 316 24.31 -5.59 -15.26
N LEU A 317 24.83 -6.74 -15.67
CA LEU A 317 24.25 -7.51 -16.79
C LEU A 317 22.83 -7.98 -16.50
N ILE A 318 22.55 -8.44 -15.28
CA ILE A 318 21.20 -8.86 -14.86
C ILE A 318 20.24 -7.66 -14.89
N PHE A 319 20.64 -6.50 -14.35
CA PHE A 319 19.81 -5.30 -14.36
C PHE A 319 19.61 -4.72 -15.76
N CYS A 320 20.57 -4.90 -16.68
CA CYS A 320 20.38 -4.56 -18.10
C CYS A 320 19.30 -5.45 -18.76
N ALA A 321 19.24 -6.73 -18.39
CA ALA A 321 18.27 -7.69 -18.93
C ALA A 321 16.84 -7.49 -18.41
N ALA A 322 16.66 -7.01 -17.17
CA ALA A 322 15.34 -6.75 -16.58
C ALA A 322 14.56 -5.66 -17.32
N ARG A 323 13.22 -5.76 -17.41
CA ARG A 323 12.35 -4.74 -18.04
C ARG A 323 12.19 -3.48 -17.19
N SER A 324 12.02 -3.60 -15.88
CA SER A 324 11.93 -2.44 -14.98
C SER A 324 13.31 -1.91 -14.59
N ARG A 325 13.62 -0.64 -14.88
CA ARG A 325 14.94 -0.04 -14.69
C ARG A 325 14.88 1.33 -14.01
N LEU A 326 15.65 1.48 -12.93
CA LEU A 326 15.80 2.73 -12.16
C LEU A 326 17.26 2.99 -11.83
N ILE A 327 17.65 4.27 -11.76
CA ILE A 327 19.03 4.73 -11.52
C ILE A 327 19.64 4.08 -10.28
N LEU A 328 18.90 4.02 -9.17
CA LEU A 328 19.42 3.55 -7.89
C LEU A 328 19.60 2.02 -7.80
N TYR A 329 19.13 1.23 -8.77
CA TYR A 329 19.33 -0.22 -8.77
C TYR A 329 20.82 -0.62 -8.79
N LEU A 330 21.68 0.25 -9.32
CA LEU A 330 23.13 0.02 -9.31
C LEU A 330 23.83 0.45 -8.02
N LEU A 331 23.16 1.12 -7.09
CA LEU A 331 23.78 1.60 -5.84
C LEU A 331 24.52 0.49 -5.07
N PRO A 332 24.01 -0.76 -4.97
CA PRO A 332 24.73 -1.85 -4.28
C PRO A 332 26.00 -2.36 -4.99
N VAL A 333 26.30 -1.88 -6.21
CA VAL A 333 27.56 -2.14 -6.93
C VAL A 333 28.65 -1.13 -6.55
N PHE A 334 28.28 0.04 -6.03
CA PHE A 334 29.22 1.11 -5.67
C PHE A 334 30.25 0.76 -4.60
N PRO A 335 29.97 -0.11 -3.60
CA PRO A 335 31.00 -0.59 -2.68
C PRO A 335 32.18 -1.22 -3.44
N ALA A 336 31.92 -2.12 -4.38
CA ALA A 336 32.97 -2.76 -5.18
C ALA A 336 33.71 -1.76 -6.08
N LEU A 337 32.99 -0.80 -6.69
CA LEU A 337 33.58 0.28 -7.48
C LEU A 337 34.47 1.19 -6.63
N ALA A 338 34.07 1.49 -5.39
CA ALA A 338 34.84 2.30 -4.47
C ALA A 338 36.16 1.62 -4.09
N ILE A 339 36.13 0.31 -3.80
CA ILE A 339 37.33 -0.48 -3.54
C ILE A 339 38.24 -0.45 -4.78
N LEU A 340 37.69 -0.70 -5.97
CA LEU A 340 38.45 -0.69 -7.22
C LEU A 340 39.11 0.69 -7.48
N CYS A 341 38.34 1.77 -7.34
CA CYS A 341 38.85 3.13 -7.53
C CYS A 341 39.93 3.49 -6.50
N ALA A 342 39.76 3.09 -5.23
CA ALA A 342 40.79 3.27 -4.21
C ALA A 342 42.10 2.57 -4.58
N ARG A 343 42.03 1.34 -5.10
CA ARG A 343 43.21 0.58 -5.56
C ARG A 343 43.89 1.25 -6.76
N CYS A 344 43.11 1.69 -7.75
CA CYS A 344 43.63 2.46 -8.88
C CYS A 344 44.28 3.76 -8.43
N TRP A 345 43.69 4.47 -7.48
CA TRP A 345 44.23 5.72 -6.95
C TRP A 345 45.56 5.55 -6.22
N ILE A 346 45.67 4.54 -5.36
CA ILE A 346 46.94 4.18 -4.67
C ILE A 346 48.04 3.90 -5.69
N ALA A 347 47.74 3.17 -6.76
CA ALA A 347 48.68 2.87 -7.82
C ALA A 347 49.06 4.10 -8.67
N TRP A 348 48.11 5.01 -8.90
CA TRP A 348 48.31 6.21 -9.73
C TRP A 348 49.08 7.33 -9.02
N ARG A 349 48.96 7.40 -7.69
CA ARG A 349 49.54 8.46 -6.85
C ARG A 349 50.24 7.88 -5.61
N PRO A 350 51.27 7.03 -5.75
CA PRO A 350 51.94 6.41 -4.61
C PRO A 350 52.58 7.45 -3.66
N ALA A 351 53.05 8.57 -4.20
CA ALA A 351 53.61 9.69 -3.42
C ALA A 351 52.58 10.39 -2.51
N TRP A 352 51.27 10.21 -2.73
CA TRP A 352 50.23 10.74 -1.84
C TRP A 352 50.19 10.04 -0.47
N PHE A 353 50.83 8.87 -0.38
CA PHE A 353 50.79 7.99 0.78
C PHE A 353 52.18 7.80 1.43
N SER A 354 53.11 8.75 1.24
CA SER A 354 54.38 8.81 1.97
C SER A 354 54.18 9.08 3.46
N ASP A 355 55.15 8.75 4.31
CA ASP A 355 55.03 8.84 5.77
C ASP A 355 54.79 10.26 6.32
N SER A 356 55.10 11.30 5.52
CA SER A 356 54.65 12.68 5.75
C SER A 356 53.32 12.94 5.03
N ILE A 357 52.30 13.45 5.75
CA ILE A 357 51.01 13.87 5.15
C ILE A 357 51.29 14.96 4.10
N PRO A 358 51.14 14.68 2.80
CA PRO A 358 51.38 15.69 1.80
C PRO A 358 50.18 16.64 1.84
N ARG A 359 50.42 17.96 1.99
CA ARG A 359 49.35 18.97 2.12
C ARG A 359 48.42 19.05 0.90
N LYS A 360 48.94 18.74 -0.30
CA LYS A 360 48.21 18.84 -1.59
C LYS A 360 47.06 17.80 -1.74
N PRO A 361 47.27 16.49 -1.53
CA PRO A 361 46.21 15.47 -1.49
C PRO A 361 45.04 15.79 -0.58
N VAL A 362 45.35 16.21 0.65
CA VAL A 362 44.36 16.56 1.66
C VAL A 362 43.55 17.77 1.21
N ALA A 363 44.21 18.79 0.66
CA ALA A 363 43.54 19.96 0.10
C ALA A 363 42.60 19.59 -1.06
N ILE A 364 43.02 18.74 -2.01
CA ILE A 364 42.17 18.30 -3.13
C ILE A 364 40.93 17.55 -2.62
N PHE A 365 41.11 16.62 -1.68
CA PHE A 365 40.01 15.88 -1.08
C PHE A 365 39.05 16.80 -0.30
N ALA A 366 39.59 17.74 0.47
CA ALA A 366 38.80 18.72 1.21
C ALA A 366 38.01 19.62 0.24
N THR A 367 38.63 20.12 -0.83
CA THR A 367 37.95 20.90 -1.87
C THR A 367 36.82 20.10 -2.52
N TRP A 368 37.03 18.81 -2.80
CA TRP A 368 35.96 17.95 -3.33
C TRP A 368 34.81 17.76 -2.34
N CYS A 369 35.10 17.52 -1.06
CA CYS A 369 34.06 17.44 -0.03
C CYS A 369 33.28 18.76 0.09
N LEU A 370 33.97 19.91 0.05
CA LEU A 370 33.33 21.22 0.06
C LEU A 370 32.46 21.44 -1.18
N ALA A 371 32.91 21.01 -2.36
CA ALA A 371 32.11 21.08 -3.58
C ALA A 371 30.85 20.21 -3.48
N LEU A 372 30.97 18.96 -3.00
CA LEU A 372 29.84 18.07 -2.77
C LEU A 372 28.84 18.68 -1.78
N LEU A 373 29.33 19.22 -0.65
CA LEU A 373 28.49 19.89 0.34
C LEU A 373 27.82 21.14 -0.22
N ALA A 374 28.53 21.94 -1.04
CA ALA A 374 27.96 23.11 -1.69
C ALA A 374 26.87 22.74 -2.69
N ILE A 375 27.08 21.69 -3.50
CA ILE A 375 26.04 21.18 -4.42
C ILE A 375 24.86 20.63 -3.62
N LYS A 376 25.09 19.87 -2.55
CA LYS A 376 24.03 19.36 -1.67
C LYS A 376 23.24 20.47 -1.01
N ALA A 377 23.92 21.52 -0.54
CA ALA A 377 23.28 22.71 0.00
C ALA A 377 22.42 23.40 -1.07
N PHE A 378 22.96 23.61 -2.27
CA PHE A 378 22.25 24.19 -3.40
C PHE A 378 20.99 23.38 -3.75
N VAL A 379 21.15 22.07 -3.95
CA VAL A 379 20.06 21.14 -4.27
C VAL A 379 18.99 21.12 -3.18
N ALA A 380 19.38 21.21 -1.91
CA ALA A 380 18.44 21.23 -0.80
C ALA A 380 17.63 22.54 -0.68
N HIS A 381 18.08 23.63 -1.31
CA HIS A 381 17.35 24.91 -1.35
C HIS A 381 16.77 25.22 -2.73
N MET A 382 16.98 24.35 -3.71
CA MET A 382 16.46 24.55 -5.06
C MET A 382 14.95 24.36 -5.05
N PRO A 383 14.15 25.36 -5.47
CA PRO A 383 12.71 25.20 -5.58
C PRO A 383 12.38 24.08 -6.56
N THR A 384 11.50 23.17 -6.16
CA THR A 384 11.05 22.07 -7.01
C THR A 384 9.60 21.73 -6.68
N GLU A 385 8.83 21.41 -7.71
CA GLU A 385 7.47 20.91 -7.56
C GLU A 385 7.40 19.64 -6.70
N ARG A 386 8.51 18.91 -6.55
CA ARG A 386 8.59 17.68 -5.77
C ARG A 386 8.65 17.94 -4.26
N ASP A 387 8.95 19.15 -3.82
CA ASP A 387 9.06 19.48 -2.40
C ASP A 387 7.69 19.64 -1.76
N THR A 388 7.27 18.61 -1.01
CA THR A 388 5.96 18.57 -0.39
C THR A 388 5.82 19.56 0.78
N ARG A 389 6.92 19.97 1.42
CA ARG A 389 6.85 21.02 2.46
C ARG A 389 6.51 22.36 1.83
N ALA A 390 7.23 22.73 0.78
CA ALA A 390 6.94 23.97 0.05
C ALA A 390 5.53 23.96 -0.54
N PHE A 391 5.09 22.81 -1.06
CA PHE A 391 3.72 22.61 -1.53
C PHE A 391 2.69 22.80 -0.41
N TRP A 392 2.87 22.12 0.73
CA TRP A 392 2.00 22.23 1.90
C TRP A 392 1.93 23.67 2.43
N GLU A 393 3.06 24.35 2.54
CA GLU A 393 3.11 25.73 3.02
C GLU A 393 2.37 26.71 2.11
N ALA A 394 2.32 26.43 0.81
CA ALA A 394 1.58 27.22 -0.16
C ALA A 394 0.07 26.99 -0.03
N ILE A 395 -0.38 25.74 0.10
CA ILE A 395 -1.83 25.43 0.14
C ILE A 395 -2.44 25.66 1.53
N ARG A 396 -1.70 25.42 2.63
CA ARG A 396 -2.25 25.46 4.00
C ARG A 396 -2.83 26.81 4.41
N ARG A 397 -2.42 27.88 3.74
CA ARG A 397 -2.89 29.25 4.00
C ARG A 397 -4.28 29.50 3.42
N GLU A 398 -4.65 28.71 2.42
CA GLU A 398 -5.94 28.79 1.72
C GLU A 398 -6.94 27.78 2.28
N LEU A 399 -6.52 26.84 3.14
CA LEU A 399 -7.39 25.83 3.73
C LEU A 399 -8.45 26.47 4.66
N PRO A 400 -9.67 25.90 4.71
CA PRO A 400 -10.73 26.43 5.55
C PRO A 400 -10.33 26.35 7.03
N ASN A 401 -10.72 27.35 7.82
CA ASN A 401 -10.57 27.34 9.27
C ASN A 401 -11.70 26.52 9.94
N ALA A 402 -11.89 25.29 9.46
CA ALA A 402 -12.91 24.34 9.86
C ALA A 402 -12.37 22.91 9.64
N ARG A 403 -13.17 21.88 9.92
CA ARG A 403 -12.78 20.52 9.56
C ARG A 403 -12.86 20.33 8.04
N TYR A 404 -11.90 19.58 7.51
CA TYR A 404 -11.83 19.29 6.09
C TYR A 404 -11.17 17.95 5.79
N GLU A 405 -11.63 17.35 4.70
CA GLU A 405 -11.02 16.25 3.96
C GLU A 405 -10.06 16.83 2.92
N LEU A 406 -8.81 16.33 2.83
CA LEU A 406 -7.88 16.72 1.78
C LEU A 406 -7.82 15.64 0.70
N VAL A 407 -8.40 15.93 -0.47
CA VAL A 407 -8.50 14.98 -1.57
C VAL A 407 -7.46 15.32 -2.64
N VAL A 408 -6.53 14.40 -2.91
CA VAL A 408 -5.60 14.54 -4.03
C VAL A 408 -6.14 13.78 -5.23
N VAL A 409 -6.51 14.52 -6.25
CA VAL A 409 -7.09 13.98 -7.48
C VAL A 409 -6.00 13.76 -8.53
N THR A 410 -5.69 12.49 -8.75
CA THR A 410 -4.55 12.04 -9.56
C THR A 410 -3.20 12.63 -9.11
N GLY A 411 -2.11 11.95 -9.45
CA GLY A 411 -0.78 12.37 -9.06
C GLY A 411 -0.41 11.96 -7.62
N ARG A 412 0.87 11.65 -7.45
CA ARG A 412 1.40 11.00 -6.25
C ARG A 412 1.89 12.07 -5.27
N ARG A 413 1.02 12.51 -4.36
CA ARG A 413 1.33 13.48 -3.29
C ARG A 413 1.22 12.88 -1.88
N HIS A 414 1.66 11.63 -1.72
CA HIS A 414 1.50 10.90 -0.46
C HIS A 414 2.29 11.50 0.70
N GLY A 415 3.33 12.28 0.42
CA GLY A 415 4.06 13.05 1.42
C GLY A 415 3.24 14.17 2.06
N LEU A 416 2.05 14.53 1.54
CA LEU A 416 1.19 15.52 2.18
C LEU A 416 0.71 15.05 3.55
N SER A 417 0.43 13.74 3.69
CA SER A 417 0.10 13.11 4.98
C SER A 417 1.13 13.41 6.07
N PHE A 418 2.41 13.53 5.68
CA PHE A 418 3.50 13.85 6.61
C PHE A 418 3.41 15.28 7.17
N TYR A 419 2.85 16.23 6.42
CA TYR A 419 2.75 17.63 6.84
C TYR A 419 1.35 18.05 7.31
N SER A 420 0.30 17.42 6.78
CA SER A 420 -1.09 17.69 7.15
C SER A 420 -1.48 17.13 8.51
N GLY A 421 -0.76 16.11 8.99
CA GLY A 421 -1.11 15.44 10.25
C GLY A 421 -1.85 14.12 10.09
N GLY A 422 -1.85 13.52 8.89
CA GLY A 422 -2.76 12.43 8.51
C GLY A 422 -3.93 12.95 7.67
N ASN A 423 -4.74 12.05 7.11
CA ASN A 423 -5.93 12.33 6.28
C ASN A 423 -5.65 13.03 4.95
N VAL A 424 -5.14 12.26 3.99
CA VAL A 424 -5.10 12.66 2.57
C VAL A 424 -5.73 11.54 1.76
N GLU A 425 -6.93 11.77 1.26
CA GLU A 425 -7.62 10.87 0.34
C GLU A 425 -6.91 10.91 -1.01
N TRP A 426 -6.71 9.76 -1.66
CA TRP A 426 -6.13 9.71 -2.99
C TRP A 426 -7.10 9.04 -3.95
N VAL A 427 -7.61 9.85 -4.88
CA VAL A 427 -8.63 9.43 -5.85
C VAL A 427 -8.11 9.47 -7.28
N THR A 428 -8.71 8.65 -8.15
CA THR A 428 -8.34 8.52 -9.56
C THR A 428 -9.45 8.94 -10.51
N THR A 429 -9.06 9.56 -11.62
CA THR A 429 -9.84 9.78 -12.85
C THR A 429 -9.97 8.55 -13.74
N HIS A 430 -9.00 7.65 -13.64
CA HIS A 430 -8.64 6.73 -14.70
C HIS A 430 -8.98 5.29 -14.33
N SER A 431 -9.39 4.53 -15.34
CA SER A 431 -9.65 3.09 -15.29
C SER A 431 -8.40 2.20 -15.27
N ASP A 432 -7.19 2.76 -15.45
CA ASP A 432 -5.91 2.02 -15.35
C ASP A 432 -4.93 2.70 -14.38
N PRO A 433 -5.21 2.67 -13.06
CA PRO A 433 -4.32 3.20 -12.04
C PRO A 433 -2.99 2.43 -12.00
N TYR A 434 -1.92 3.10 -11.56
CA TYR A 434 -0.66 2.42 -11.25
C TYR A 434 -0.95 1.19 -10.37
N PRO A 435 -0.34 0.02 -10.65
CA PRO A 435 -0.82 -1.27 -10.14
C PRO A 435 -0.43 -1.49 -8.68
N PHE A 436 -1.03 -0.71 -7.80
CA PHE A 436 -0.98 -0.88 -6.36
C PHE A 436 -1.82 -2.08 -5.93
N PHE A 437 -1.59 -2.51 -4.69
CA PHE A 437 -2.32 -3.63 -4.12
C PHE A 437 -3.81 -3.34 -3.97
N HIS A 438 -4.17 -2.13 -3.52
CA HIS A 438 -5.51 -1.58 -3.63
C HIS A 438 -5.51 -0.44 -4.63
N LEU A 439 -6.55 -0.38 -5.46
CA LEU A 439 -6.75 0.75 -6.34
C LEU A 439 -7.16 1.99 -5.52
N PRO A 440 -6.75 3.20 -5.96
CA PRO A 440 -7.35 4.43 -5.45
C PRO A 440 -8.87 4.40 -5.61
N GLU A 441 -9.58 5.09 -4.73
CA GLU A 441 -11.03 5.26 -4.90
C GLU A 441 -11.28 6.08 -6.19
N PRO A 442 -12.33 5.76 -6.96
CA PRO A 442 -12.73 6.59 -8.11
C PRO A 442 -13.16 7.98 -7.62
N LEU A 443 -12.90 9.03 -8.41
CA LEU A 443 -13.35 10.38 -8.04
C LEU A 443 -14.88 10.39 -7.82
N GLU A 444 -15.62 9.62 -8.60
CA GLU A 444 -17.08 9.61 -8.57
C GLU A 444 -17.64 9.33 -7.18
N MET A 445 -16.98 8.46 -6.41
CA MET A 445 -17.39 8.18 -5.02
C MET A 445 -17.17 9.40 -4.12
N GLU A 446 -16.02 10.04 -4.22
CA GLU A 446 -15.71 11.25 -3.46
C GLU A 446 -16.64 12.42 -3.80
N ILE A 447 -16.97 12.58 -5.09
CA ILE A 447 -17.91 13.60 -5.57
C ILE A 447 -19.31 13.34 -5.02
N HIS A 448 -19.69 12.07 -4.91
CA HIS A 448 -20.96 11.69 -4.32
C HIS A 448 -21.02 12.01 -2.82
N GLU A 449 -19.94 11.79 -2.08
CA GLU A 449 -19.85 12.10 -0.64
C GLU A 449 -20.06 13.59 -0.33
N LEU A 450 -19.73 14.50 -1.26
CA LEU A 450 -19.99 15.96 -1.13
C LEU A 450 -21.43 16.32 -0.80
N ARG A 451 -22.39 15.52 -1.27
CA ARG A 451 -23.81 15.78 -1.05
C ARG A 451 -24.23 15.53 0.41
N THR A 452 -23.40 14.85 1.19
CA THR A 452 -23.79 14.31 2.51
C THR A 452 -22.77 14.57 3.62
N SER A 453 -21.56 15.03 3.31
CA SER A 453 -20.55 15.28 4.34
C SER A 453 -20.81 16.55 5.16
N ALA A 454 -20.56 16.50 6.47
CA ALA A 454 -20.58 17.67 7.35
C ALA A 454 -19.22 18.39 7.44
N GLU A 455 -18.22 17.95 6.67
CA GLU A 455 -16.89 18.57 6.60
C GLU A 455 -16.62 19.18 5.22
N HIS A 456 -15.72 20.17 5.17
CA HIS A 456 -15.30 20.72 3.87
C HIS A 456 -14.52 19.66 3.09
N HIS A 457 -14.64 19.64 1.78
CA HIS A 457 -13.78 18.82 0.94
C HIS A 457 -12.83 19.73 0.15
N VAL A 458 -11.53 19.44 0.21
CA VAL A 458 -10.51 20.22 -0.46
C VAL A 458 -9.88 19.37 -1.56
N PHE A 459 -10.35 19.54 -2.79
CA PHE A 459 -9.79 18.83 -3.94
C PHE A 459 -8.56 19.55 -4.48
N LEU A 460 -7.44 18.85 -4.49
CA LEU A 460 -6.21 19.23 -5.16
C LEU A 460 -6.11 18.50 -6.49
N ALA A 461 -6.20 19.23 -7.60
CA ALA A 461 -6.10 18.68 -8.94
C ALA A 461 -5.02 19.39 -9.75
N ARG A 462 -4.35 18.67 -10.66
CA ARG A 462 -3.48 19.31 -11.67
C ARG A 462 -4.32 20.07 -12.69
N GLU A 463 -3.76 21.10 -13.31
CA GLU A 463 -4.46 21.91 -14.34
C GLU A 463 -5.08 21.06 -15.45
N LYS A 464 -4.39 19.99 -15.89
CA LYS A 464 -4.90 19.04 -16.90
C LYS A 464 -6.15 18.28 -16.45
N ASP A 465 -6.28 18.08 -15.15
CA ASP A 465 -7.36 17.33 -14.50
C ASP A 465 -8.41 18.29 -13.91
N TYR A 466 -8.07 19.55 -13.75
CA TYR A 466 -8.91 20.52 -13.08
C TYR A 466 -10.31 20.66 -13.69
N GLY A 467 -10.38 20.69 -15.03
CA GLY A 467 -11.64 20.90 -15.74
C GLY A 467 -12.70 19.83 -15.47
N TRP A 468 -12.29 18.55 -15.42
CA TRP A 468 -13.25 17.46 -15.19
C TRP A 468 -13.63 17.35 -13.70
N VAL A 469 -12.69 17.59 -12.77
CA VAL A 469 -13.01 17.67 -11.33
C VAL A 469 -14.02 18.76 -11.07
N LYS A 470 -13.77 19.95 -11.63
CA LYS A 470 -14.66 21.09 -11.50
C LYS A 470 -16.06 20.77 -12.04
N GLN A 471 -16.14 20.19 -13.23
CA GLN A 471 -17.41 19.80 -13.84
C GLN A 471 -18.16 18.77 -12.97
N ALA A 472 -17.44 17.81 -12.38
CA ALA A 472 -18.03 16.81 -11.49
C ALA A 472 -18.60 17.46 -10.22
N ILE A 473 -17.88 18.41 -9.60
CA ILE A 473 -18.36 19.16 -8.42
C ILE A 473 -19.57 20.02 -8.81
N GLU A 474 -19.51 20.75 -9.93
CA GLU A 474 -20.61 21.59 -10.41
C GLU A 474 -21.90 20.77 -10.63
N ALA A 475 -21.78 19.53 -11.10
CA ALA A 475 -22.91 18.64 -11.30
C ALA A 475 -23.62 18.23 -9.99
N THR A 476 -22.96 18.37 -8.84
CA THR A 476 -23.57 18.13 -7.52
C THR A 476 -24.38 19.32 -7.00
N GLY A 477 -24.18 20.51 -7.55
CA GLY A 477 -24.74 21.76 -6.99
C GLY A 477 -24.06 22.23 -5.69
N THR A 478 -23.02 21.54 -5.21
CA THR A 478 -22.28 21.90 -4.00
C THR A 478 -21.57 23.26 -4.18
N PRO A 479 -21.76 24.23 -3.27
CA PRO A 479 -21.01 25.48 -3.31
C PRO A 479 -19.51 25.23 -3.12
N TYR A 480 -18.68 25.80 -4.00
CA TYR A 480 -17.23 25.68 -3.94
C TYR A 480 -16.53 27.02 -4.16
N GLU A 481 -15.29 27.13 -3.65
CA GLU A 481 -14.37 28.23 -3.93
C GLU A 481 -13.15 27.72 -4.69
N GLU A 482 -12.77 28.42 -5.77
CA GLU A 482 -11.53 28.16 -6.50
C GLU A 482 -10.36 28.92 -5.87
N LYS A 483 -9.29 28.21 -5.55
CA LYS A 483 -8.03 28.80 -5.08
C LYS A 483 -6.85 28.37 -5.96
N PRO A 484 -5.85 29.26 -6.16
CA PRO A 484 -4.63 28.88 -6.86
C PRO A 484 -3.82 27.89 -6.03
N GLY A 485 -3.29 26.84 -6.68
CA GLY A 485 -2.27 25.96 -6.11
C GLY A 485 -0.89 26.21 -6.74
N PRO A 486 0.19 25.74 -6.11
CA PRO A 486 1.54 25.87 -6.66
C PRO A 486 1.78 24.84 -7.79
N TYR A 487 2.66 25.16 -8.75
CA TYR A 487 3.14 24.22 -9.79
C TYR A 487 2.05 23.61 -10.67
N GLU A 488 1.15 24.43 -11.23
CA GLU A 488 0.02 23.97 -12.07
C GLU A 488 -0.97 23.06 -11.32
N TRP A 489 -1.08 23.26 -10.00
CA TRP A 489 -2.16 22.70 -9.20
C TRP A 489 -3.22 23.77 -8.95
N ARG A 490 -4.45 23.30 -8.76
CA ARG A 490 -5.62 24.10 -8.42
C ARG A 490 -6.30 23.45 -7.24
N MET A 491 -6.98 24.28 -6.45
CA MET A 491 -7.70 23.83 -5.27
C MET A 491 -9.17 24.21 -5.40
N LEU A 492 -10.05 23.25 -5.15
CA LEU A 492 -11.50 23.45 -5.08
C LEU A 492 -11.91 23.15 -3.64
N ILE A 493 -12.34 24.18 -2.92
CA ILE A 493 -12.79 24.06 -1.53
C ILE A 493 -14.32 23.98 -1.56
N CYS A 494 -14.85 22.78 -1.43
CA CYS A 494 -16.28 22.53 -1.33
C CYS A 494 -16.76 22.81 0.08
N SER A 495 -17.92 23.46 0.19
CA SER A 495 -18.60 23.66 1.46
C SER A 495 -19.24 22.34 1.92
N PRO A 496 -19.38 22.12 3.24
CA PRO A 496 -20.15 21.00 3.76
C PRO A 496 -21.58 21.00 3.20
N ALA A 497 -22.19 19.83 3.21
CA ALA A 497 -23.63 19.73 3.00
C ALA A 497 -24.38 20.52 4.10
N PRO A 498 -25.55 21.10 3.78
CA PRO A 498 -26.41 21.75 4.77
C PRO A 498 -26.69 20.90 6.02
N ASP A 499 -26.91 21.51 7.19
CA ASP A 499 -27.08 20.78 8.47
C ASP A 499 -28.30 19.84 8.51
N ASP A 500 -29.31 20.05 7.65
CA ASP A 500 -30.45 19.16 7.43
C ASP A 500 -30.09 17.91 6.58
N ALA A 501 -28.92 17.88 5.95
CA ALA A 501 -28.36 16.76 5.19
C ALA A 501 -27.53 15.78 6.05
N ARG A 502 -27.56 15.88 7.40
CA ARG A 502 -26.94 14.90 8.32
C ARG A 502 -27.74 13.59 8.42
N THR A 503 -28.30 13.16 7.31
CA THR A 503 -29.01 11.90 7.15
C THR A 503 -28.20 10.99 6.27
N VAL A 504 -28.18 9.71 6.61
CA VAL A 504 -27.61 8.68 5.74
C VAL A 504 -28.76 7.92 5.11
N HIS A 505 -28.80 7.85 3.79
CA HIS A 505 -29.81 7.13 3.02
C HIS A 505 -29.17 5.90 2.36
N LEU A 506 -29.55 4.71 2.80
CA LEU A 506 -29.08 3.45 2.21
C LEU A 506 -30.26 2.71 1.58
N ALA A 507 -30.04 2.08 0.43
CA ALA A 507 -30.95 1.07 -0.09
C ALA A 507 -30.38 -0.33 0.13
N ALA A 508 -31.22 -1.34 0.33
CA ALA A 508 -30.81 -2.72 0.46
C ALA A 508 -31.73 -3.65 -0.33
N MET A 509 -31.13 -4.59 -1.07
CA MET A 509 -31.82 -5.63 -1.84
C MET A 509 -30.88 -6.81 -2.13
N GLY A 510 -31.38 -8.03 -2.07
CA GLY A 510 -30.65 -9.26 -2.38
C GLY A 510 -31.20 -9.95 -3.63
N ASP A 511 -30.45 -10.95 -4.09
CA ASP A 511 -30.89 -11.90 -5.11
C ASP A 511 -31.24 -11.18 -6.44
N THR A 512 -30.39 -10.21 -6.79
CA THR A 512 -30.56 -9.29 -7.93
C THR A 512 -30.08 -9.89 -9.25
N ARG A 513 -30.27 -11.19 -9.46
CA ARG A 513 -29.62 -11.95 -10.53
C ARG A 513 -30.54 -12.34 -11.69
N SER A 514 -31.70 -11.70 -11.84
CA SER A 514 -32.69 -12.08 -12.87
C SER A 514 -32.50 -11.33 -14.20
N GLY A 515 -32.10 -10.06 -14.17
CA GLY A 515 -32.06 -9.17 -15.33
C GLY A 515 -33.45 -8.91 -15.95
N ASP A 516 -34.52 -9.25 -15.23
CA ASP A 516 -35.87 -9.22 -15.74
C ASP A 516 -36.48 -7.80 -15.73
N PRO A 517 -37.63 -7.57 -16.38
CA PRO A 517 -38.28 -6.26 -16.35
C PRO A 517 -38.64 -5.73 -14.95
N ARG A 518 -38.87 -6.60 -13.96
CA ARG A 518 -39.19 -6.20 -12.58
C ARG A 518 -37.95 -5.67 -11.87
N GLN A 519 -36.80 -6.29 -12.07
CA GLN A 519 -35.53 -5.79 -11.57
C GLN A 519 -35.16 -4.44 -12.20
N ILE A 520 -35.34 -4.30 -13.51
CA ILE A 520 -35.09 -3.02 -14.22
C ILE A 520 -36.01 -1.91 -13.69
N GLN A 521 -37.29 -2.23 -13.46
CA GLN A 521 -38.24 -1.29 -12.84
C GLN A 521 -37.81 -0.89 -11.43
N LEU A 522 -37.36 -1.85 -10.61
CA LEU A 522 -36.85 -1.57 -9.27
C LEU A 522 -35.61 -0.66 -9.30
N GLY A 523 -34.70 -0.88 -10.25
CA GLY A 523 -33.57 0.02 -10.51
C GLY A 523 -34.02 1.45 -10.89
N SER A 524 -35.09 1.58 -11.68
CA SER A 524 -35.68 2.89 -12.01
C SER A 524 -36.31 3.56 -10.78
N ALA A 525 -37.01 2.82 -9.94
CA ALA A 525 -37.59 3.33 -8.70
C ALA A 525 -36.50 3.85 -7.76
N LEU A 526 -35.41 3.09 -7.58
CA LEU A 526 -34.26 3.52 -6.79
C LEU A 526 -33.57 4.75 -7.36
N ASN A 527 -33.53 4.93 -8.68
CA ASN A 527 -33.02 6.17 -9.28
C ASN A 527 -33.88 7.39 -8.92
N HIS A 528 -35.20 7.24 -8.81
CA HIS A 528 -36.05 8.33 -8.31
C HIS A 528 -35.87 8.56 -6.80
N VAL A 529 -35.63 7.51 -6.02
CA VAL A 529 -35.23 7.64 -4.60
C VAL A 529 -33.93 8.41 -4.47
N ASP A 530 -32.90 8.08 -5.27
CA ASP A 530 -31.63 8.82 -5.29
C ASP A 530 -31.83 10.29 -5.67
N ALA A 531 -32.66 10.58 -6.67
CA ALA A 531 -32.98 11.95 -7.03
C ALA A 531 -33.69 12.74 -5.92
N ALA A 532 -34.45 12.05 -5.04
CA ALA A 532 -35.20 12.67 -3.96
C ALA A 532 -34.41 12.80 -2.65
N LEU A 533 -33.63 11.78 -2.30
CA LEU A 533 -32.95 11.65 -1.00
C LEU A 533 -31.43 11.71 -1.08
N THR A 534 -30.84 11.51 -2.26
CA THR A 534 -29.42 11.20 -2.45
C THR A 534 -29.00 9.95 -1.68
N LEU A 535 -28.90 8.81 -2.38
CA LEU A 535 -28.54 7.54 -1.74
C LEU A 535 -27.04 7.50 -1.45
N ASN A 536 -26.62 7.40 -0.18
CA ASN A 536 -25.23 7.18 0.21
C ASN A 536 -24.66 5.83 -0.27
N GLY A 537 -25.53 4.88 -0.61
CA GLY A 537 -25.13 3.64 -1.24
C GLY A 537 -26.25 2.61 -1.30
N VAL A 538 -25.98 1.56 -2.07
CA VAL A 538 -26.87 0.42 -2.25
C VAL A 538 -26.15 -0.85 -1.77
N LEU A 539 -26.74 -1.53 -0.79
CA LEU A 539 -26.24 -2.80 -0.27
C LEU A 539 -26.91 -3.96 -1.03
N LEU A 540 -26.11 -4.69 -1.81
CA LEU A 540 -26.52 -5.93 -2.45
C LEU A 540 -26.34 -7.08 -1.45
N LEU A 541 -27.43 -7.76 -1.08
CA LEU A 541 -27.46 -8.78 -0.02
C LEU A 541 -27.11 -10.21 -0.51
N GLY A 542 -26.27 -10.30 -1.55
CA GLY A 542 -25.79 -11.56 -2.12
C GLY A 542 -26.65 -12.07 -3.26
N ASP A 543 -26.14 -13.08 -3.95
CA ASP A 543 -26.72 -13.64 -5.18
C ASP A 543 -26.83 -12.57 -6.28
N ASN A 544 -25.67 -11.96 -6.54
CA ASN A 544 -25.58 -10.79 -7.41
C ASN A 544 -25.64 -11.17 -8.91
N LEU A 545 -25.14 -12.36 -9.27
CA LEU A 545 -25.04 -12.82 -10.67
C LEU A 545 -25.52 -14.27 -10.83
N SER A 546 -26.30 -14.54 -11.88
CA SER A 546 -26.75 -15.90 -12.21
C SER A 546 -25.64 -16.78 -12.81
N PHE A 547 -25.94 -18.08 -12.95
CA PHE A 547 -25.01 -19.12 -13.39
C PHE A 547 -23.77 -19.19 -12.50
N ASP A 548 -24.04 -19.18 -11.21
CA ASP A 548 -23.08 -19.32 -10.13
C ASP A 548 -21.97 -18.25 -10.17
N GLY A 549 -22.37 -16.99 -10.34
CA GLY A 549 -21.45 -15.85 -10.25
C GLY A 549 -20.76 -15.46 -11.55
N ASP A 550 -21.16 -16.03 -12.71
CA ASP A 550 -20.44 -15.89 -13.97
C ASP A 550 -20.35 -14.41 -14.44
N PRO A 551 -19.13 -13.86 -14.63
CA PRO A 551 -18.91 -12.46 -15.00
C PRO A 551 -19.58 -12.04 -16.32
N ARG A 552 -19.90 -12.98 -17.20
CA ARG A 552 -20.54 -12.69 -18.49
C ARG A 552 -21.93 -12.05 -18.33
N PHE A 553 -22.57 -12.25 -17.19
CA PHE A 553 -23.89 -11.69 -16.91
C PHE A 553 -23.85 -10.39 -16.11
N PHE A 554 -22.65 -9.84 -15.87
CA PHE A 554 -22.52 -8.57 -15.17
C PHE A 554 -23.34 -7.46 -15.85
N ASP A 555 -23.32 -7.38 -17.18
CA ASP A 555 -24.07 -6.35 -17.88
C ASP A 555 -25.58 -6.51 -17.78
N ASP A 556 -26.08 -7.74 -17.85
CA ASP A 556 -27.51 -8.03 -17.84
C ASP A 556 -28.13 -7.87 -16.43
N HIS A 557 -27.38 -8.22 -15.37
CA HIS A 557 -27.90 -8.17 -14.00
C HIS A 557 -27.53 -6.89 -13.23
N ILE A 558 -26.46 -6.21 -13.63
CA ILE A 558 -25.94 -5.05 -12.90
C ILE A 558 -25.92 -3.80 -13.79
N SER A 559 -25.15 -3.80 -14.88
CA SER A 559 -24.93 -2.60 -15.67
C SER A 559 -26.23 -2.05 -16.27
N GLN A 560 -27.11 -2.92 -16.79
CA GLN A 560 -28.37 -2.51 -17.39
C GLN A 560 -29.43 -2.10 -16.35
N PRO A 561 -29.75 -2.91 -15.33
CA PRO A 561 -30.82 -2.56 -14.38
C PRO A 561 -30.50 -1.31 -13.56
N TYR A 562 -29.23 -1.06 -13.25
CA TYR A 562 -28.79 0.03 -12.38
C TYR A 562 -28.03 1.15 -13.10
N ASN A 563 -28.10 1.19 -14.43
CA ASN A 563 -27.36 2.15 -15.27
C ASN A 563 -27.49 3.62 -14.81
N ALA A 564 -28.69 4.03 -14.40
CA ALA A 564 -28.93 5.41 -13.97
C ALA A 564 -28.22 5.73 -12.66
N LEU A 565 -28.32 4.85 -11.65
CA LEU A 565 -27.59 4.96 -10.39
C LEU A 565 -26.07 4.95 -10.60
N ILE A 566 -25.58 4.05 -11.46
CA ILE A 566 -24.16 3.97 -11.83
C ILE A 566 -23.69 5.29 -12.44
N LYS A 567 -24.47 5.88 -13.35
CA LYS A 567 -24.15 7.18 -13.96
C LYS A 567 -24.21 8.33 -12.98
N ASN A 568 -25.05 8.24 -11.96
CA ASN A 568 -25.13 9.23 -10.88
C ASN A 568 -23.96 9.12 -9.89
N GLY A 569 -23.17 8.03 -9.96
CA GLY A 569 -22.05 7.79 -9.04
C GLY A 569 -22.45 7.12 -7.73
N VAL A 570 -23.68 6.58 -7.62
CA VAL A 570 -24.13 5.91 -6.40
C VAL A 570 -23.29 4.65 -6.17
N PRO A 571 -22.64 4.51 -4.99
CA PRO A 571 -21.78 3.35 -4.73
C PRO A 571 -22.62 2.11 -4.38
N PHE A 572 -22.16 0.96 -4.87
CA PHE A 572 -22.75 -0.36 -4.56
C PHE A 572 -21.80 -1.16 -3.67
N PHE A 573 -22.33 -1.73 -2.60
CA PHE A 573 -21.60 -2.57 -1.65
C PHE A 573 -22.18 -3.98 -1.71
N ALA A 574 -21.36 -4.98 -2.00
CA ALA A 574 -21.86 -6.35 -2.16
C ALA A 574 -21.54 -7.23 -0.96
N VAL A 575 -22.53 -8.04 -0.59
CA VAL A 575 -22.42 -9.31 0.12
C VAL A 575 -22.26 -10.42 -0.94
N LEU A 576 -21.59 -11.53 -0.59
CA LEU A 576 -21.58 -12.73 -1.43
C LEU A 576 -22.73 -13.67 -1.04
N GLY A 577 -23.50 -14.12 -2.01
CA GLY A 577 -24.46 -15.22 -1.85
C GLY A 577 -23.90 -16.56 -2.27
N ASN A 578 -24.69 -17.62 -2.11
CA ASN A 578 -24.21 -18.97 -2.43
C ASN A 578 -23.97 -19.16 -3.92
N HIS A 579 -24.83 -18.58 -4.78
CA HIS A 579 -24.59 -18.62 -6.21
C HIS A 579 -23.31 -17.84 -6.58
N ASP A 580 -22.95 -16.77 -5.86
CA ASP A 580 -21.70 -16.06 -6.15
C ASP A 580 -20.43 -16.89 -5.85
N VAL A 581 -20.54 -17.88 -4.96
CA VAL A 581 -19.42 -18.69 -4.47
C VAL A 581 -19.32 -20.04 -5.19
N ASP A 582 -20.44 -20.72 -5.42
CA ASP A 582 -20.48 -22.11 -5.88
C ASP A 582 -19.83 -22.32 -7.25
N GLY A 583 -19.90 -21.33 -8.14
CA GLY A 583 -19.31 -21.39 -9.48
C GLY A 583 -17.83 -21.05 -9.54
N GLY A 584 -17.22 -20.71 -8.39
CA GLY A 584 -15.80 -20.33 -8.30
C GLY A 584 -15.51 -18.90 -8.80
N PHE A 585 -16.53 -18.08 -9.03
CA PHE A 585 -16.40 -16.71 -9.53
C PHE A 585 -16.44 -15.63 -8.45
N ALA A 586 -16.54 -15.97 -7.16
CA ALA A 586 -16.45 -15.00 -6.07
C ALA A 586 -15.23 -14.08 -6.20
N GLY A 587 -14.10 -14.60 -6.70
CA GLY A 587 -12.89 -13.82 -6.96
C GLY A 587 -13.08 -12.68 -7.96
N PHE A 588 -13.99 -12.79 -8.92
CA PHE A 588 -14.36 -11.68 -9.80
C PHE A 588 -15.02 -10.56 -8.99
N GLN A 589 -16.10 -10.88 -8.26
CA GLN A 589 -16.87 -9.87 -7.52
C GLN A 589 -16.03 -9.18 -6.43
N ILE A 590 -15.26 -9.97 -5.67
CA ILE A 590 -14.35 -9.48 -4.63
C ILE A 590 -13.35 -8.44 -5.16
N ASN A 591 -12.89 -8.59 -6.40
CA ASN A 591 -11.87 -7.73 -7.00
C ASN A 591 -12.44 -6.70 -7.99
N HIS A 592 -13.73 -6.79 -8.32
CA HIS A 592 -14.33 -5.90 -9.32
C HIS A 592 -14.72 -4.56 -8.66
N PRO A 593 -14.29 -3.41 -9.21
CA PRO A 593 -14.46 -2.11 -8.57
C PRO A 593 -15.91 -1.74 -8.24
N PHE A 594 -16.87 -2.19 -9.06
CA PHE A 594 -18.30 -1.89 -8.85
C PHE A 594 -18.83 -2.35 -7.48
N PHE A 595 -18.40 -3.52 -7.01
CA PHE A 595 -18.95 -4.12 -5.79
C PHE A 595 -18.34 -3.56 -4.50
N ASN A 596 -17.33 -2.68 -4.61
CA ASN A 596 -16.62 -2.02 -3.50
C ASN A 596 -16.11 -2.95 -2.38
N MET A 597 -15.89 -4.24 -2.70
CA MET A 597 -15.38 -5.25 -1.77
C MET A 597 -13.86 -5.13 -1.53
N ASN A 598 -13.14 -4.44 -2.42
CA ASN A 598 -11.72 -4.11 -2.28
C ASN A 598 -10.81 -5.31 -1.95
N GLY A 599 -11.07 -6.47 -2.55
CA GLY A 599 -10.26 -7.68 -2.33
C GLY A 599 -10.63 -8.47 -1.07
N ARG A 600 -11.70 -8.09 -0.36
CA ARG A 600 -12.14 -8.72 0.91
C ARG A 600 -13.52 -9.35 0.75
N ARG A 601 -13.76 -10.47 1.44
CA ARG A 601 -15.07 -11.15 1.47
C ARG A 601 -16.03 -10.54 2.51
N TYR A 602 -15.46 -9.98 3.56
CA TYR A 602 -16.15 -9.27 4.64
C TYR A 602 -15.38 -7.98 4.96
N TYR A 603 -16.10 -6.90 5.27
CA TYR A 603 -15.56 -5.57 5.45
C TYR A 603 -16.52 -4.65 6.21
N SER A 604 -16.04 -3.49 6.64
CA SER A 604 -16.87 -2.45 7.26
C SER A 604 -16.74 -1.13 6.46
N ARG A 605 -17.79 -0.31 6.45
CA ARG A 605 -17.79 1.04 5.86
C ARG A 605 -18.57 1.99 6.77
N VAL A 606 -18.05 3.20 6.92
CA VAL A 606 -18.65 4.27 7.72
C VAL A 606 -19.30 5.29 6.78
N PHE A 607 -20.45 5.81 7.18
CA PHE A 607 -21.22 6.81 6.42
C PHE A 607 -21.63 7.98 7.31
N GLY A 608 -21.74 9.18 6.71
CA GLY A 608 -22.26 10.38 7.34
C GLY A 608 -21.52 10.78 8.62
N ASP A 609 -20.20 10.89 8.55
CA ASP A 609 -19.33 11.30 9.67
C ASP A 609 -19.56 10.47 10.95
N ASN A 610 -19.51 9.14 10.80
CA ASN A 610 -19.69 8.18 11.88
C ASN A 610 -21.14 8.11 12.41
N LEU A 611 -22.13 8.53 11.61
CA LEU A 611 -23.54 8.28 11.92
C LEU A 611 -23.90 6.80 11.78
N VAL A 612 -23.45 6.16 10.69
CA VAL A 612 -23.74 4.74 10.41
C VAL A 612 -22.43 4.01 10.13
N GLN A 613 -22.27 2.82 10.71
CA GLN A 613 -21.26 1.87 10.27
C GLN A 613 -21.93 0.58 9.82
N GLY A 614 -21.71 0.24 8.54
CA GLY A 614 -22.11 -1.03 7.95
C GLY A 614 -21.04 -2.09 8.16
N PHE A 615 -21.45 -3.31 8.50
CA PHE A 615 -20.60 -4.50 8.65
C PHE A 615 -21.11 -5.57 7.69
N VAL A 616 -20.36 -5.83 6.63
CA VAL A 616 -20.72 -6.77 5.56
C VAL A 616 -20.03 -8.09 5.83
N LEU A 617 -20.82 -9.16 5.93
CA LEU A 617 -20.38 -10.51 6.27
C LEU A 617 -20.50 -11.44 5.07
N ASP A 618 -19.62 -12.43 5.00
CA ASP A 618 -19.76 -13.58 4.11
C ASP A 618 -20.29 -14.79 4.89
N SER A 619 -21.62 -14.88 4.94
CA SER A 619 -22.32 -15.95 5.64
C SER A 619 -22.10 -17.35 5.06
N ASN A 620 -21.63 -17.48 3.81
CA ASN A 620 -21.34 -18.79 3.19
C ASN A 620 -20.22 -19.55 3.90
N THR A 621 -19.36 -18.83 4.62
CA THR A 621 -18.20 -19.41 5.32
C THR A 621 -18.46 -19.63 6.82
N LEU A 622 -19.57 -19.10 7.33
CA LEU A 622 -19.92 -19.18 8.75
C LEU A 622 -20.79 -20.42 9.03
N PRO A 623 -20.67 -21.01 10.23
CA PRO A 623 -19.80 -20.64 11.36
C PRO A 623 -18.34 -21.12 11.22
N GLY A 624 -17.94 -21.71 10.09
CA GLY A 624 -16.63 -22.34 9.91
C GLY A 624 -15.42 -21.38 9.85
N ASP A 625 -15.64 -20.09 9.60
CA ASP A 625 -14.59 -19.07 9.53
C ASP A 625 -14.45 -18.26 10.83
N GLU A 626 -13.66 -18.80 11.77
CA GLU A 626 -13.35 -18.13 13.04
C GLU A 626 -12.61 -16.80 12.86
N LYS A 627 -11.84 -16.62 11.78
CA LYS A 627 -11.15 -15.34 11.52
C LYS A 627 -12.15 -14.23 11.25
N GLN A 628 -13.21 -14.53 10.50
CA GLN A 628 -14.30 -13.58 10.27
C GLN A 628 -15.03 -13.24 11.57
N LEU A 629 -15.32 -14.23 12.42
CA LEU A 629 -15.98 -13.99 13.71
C LEU A 629 -15.11 -13.15 14.67
N GLU A 630 -13.80 -13.39 14.72
CA GLU A 630 -12.86 -12.58 15.52
C GLU A 630 -12.76 -11.15 14.96
N TRP A 631 -12.67 -11.00 13.64
CA TRP A 631 -12.71 -9.71 12.97
C TRP A 631 -13.98 -8.92 13.34
N LEU A 632 -15.15 -9.55 13.25
CA LEU A 632 -16.43 -8.91 13.55
C LEU A 632 -16.50 -8.42 15.00
N ARG A 633 -16.09 -9.25 15.98
CA ARG A 633 -16.03 -8.86 17.40
C ARG A 633 -15.13 -7.65 17.60
N LYS A 634 -13.96 -7.63 16.96
CA LYS A 634 -13.00 -6.53 17.06
C LYS A 634 -13.56 -5.25 16.47
N GLU A 635 -14.11 -5.30 15.26
CA GLU A 635 -14.62 -4.12 14.56
C GLU A 635 -15.83 -3.52 15.29
N LEU A 636 -16.79 -4.35 15.72
CA LEU A 636 -17.95 -3.89 16.50
C LEU A 636 -17.53 -3.25 17.83
N GLY A 637 -16.51 -3.81 18.49
CA GLY A 637 -15.96 -3.28 19.74
C GLY A 637 -15.16 -1.98 19.59
N GLN A 638 -14.63 -1.70 18.40
CA GLN A 638 -13.91 -0.46 18.08
C GLN A 638 -14.82 0.63 17.51
N SER A 639 -16.00 0.25 17.02
CA SER A 639 -16.97 1.16 16.44
C SER A 639 -17.53 2.16 17.45
N SER A 640 -17.50 3.43 17.07
CA SER A 640 -18.15 4.53 17.80
C SER A 640 -19.36 5.10 17.06
N ALA A 641 -19.82 4.42 16.00
CA ALA A 641 -20.93 4.89 15.18
C ALA A 641 -22.24 4.87 15.96
N ALA A 642 -23.12 5.82 15.65
CA ALA A 642 -24.43 5.91 16.29
C ALA A 642 -25.36 4.74 15.89
N TRP A 643 -25.25 4.28 14.65
CA TRP A 643 -25.97 3.12 14.12
C TRP A 643 -24.99 2.05 13.65
N LYS A 644 -25.23 0.80 14.05
CA LYS A 644 -24.48 -0.37 13.58
C LYS A 644 -25.40 -1.28 12.76
N VAL A 645 -25.11 -1.42 11.48
CA VAL A 645 -25.94 -2.17 10.52
C VAL A 645 -25.15 -3.36 9.99
N VAL A 646 -25.72 -4.55 10.04
CA VAL A 646 -25.07 -5.78 9.54
C VAL A 646 -25.77 -6.26 8.29
N GLY A 647 -24.99 -6.52 7.23
CA GLY A 647 -25.47 -7.13 5.98
C GLY A 647 -24.87 -8.52 5.80
N LEU A 648 -25.72 -9.51 5.48
CA LEU A 648 -25.32 -10.88 5.19
C LEU A 648 -26.27 -11.50 4.16
N HIS A 649 -25.95 -12.67 3.62
CA HIS A 649 -26.81 -13.32 2.63
C HIS A 649 -27.82 -14.25 3.31
N TYR A 650 -27.32 -15.22 4.08
CA TYR A 650 -28.18 -16.17 4.79
C TYR A 650 -28.83 -15.54 6.03
N PRO A 651 -30.16 -15.51 6.13
CA PRO A 651 -30.83 -14.96 7.31
C PRO A 651 -30.65 -15.88 8.53
N ILE A 652 -30.43 -15.27 9.72
CA ILE A 652 -30.41 -15.98 11.00
C ILE A 652 -31.79 -16.09 11.66
N TYR A 653 -32.78 -15.40 11.11
CA TYR A 653 -34.19 -15.36 11.52
C TYR A 653 -35.08 -15.21 10.28
N GLY A 654 -36.32 -15.68 10.38
CA GLY A 654 -37.29 -15.67 9.27
C GLY A 654 -37.21 -16.92 8.41
N ARG A 655 -38.27 -17.16 7.65
CA ARG A 655 -38.45 -18.34 6.80
C ARG A 655 -39.40 -18.06 5.65
N SER A 656 -39.24 -18.77 4.55
CA SER A 656 -40.18 -18.82 3.43
C SER A 656 -40.58 -20.27 3.15
N LYS A 657 -41.50 -20.54 2.21
CA LYS A 657 -41.87 -21.92 1.86
C LYS A 657 -40.73 -22.66 1.19
N GLU A 658 -39.97 -21.96 0.35
CA GLU A 658 -38.79 -22.50 -0.32
C GLU A 658 -37.57 -22.59 0.62
N HIS A 659 -37.54 -21.76 1.68
CA HIS A 659 -36.50 -21.74 2.71
C HIS A 659 -37.12 -21.84 4.13
N PRO A 660 -37.60 -23.03 4.54
CA PRO A 660 -38.51 -23.19 5.68
C PRO A 660 -37.88 -23.08 7.07
N GLU A 661 -36.56 -23.21 7.19
CA GLU A 661 -35.86 -23.12 8.48
C GLU A 661 -34.68 -22.13 8.40
N PRO A 662 -34.61 -21.15 9.33
CA PRO A 662 -33.41 -20.30 9.45
C PRO A 662 -32.21 -21.13 9.90
N ASP A 663 -31.00 -20.74 9.48
CA ASP A 663 -29.79 -21.49 9.81
C ASP A 663 -29.48 -21.37 11.31
N ALA A 664 -29.88 -22.40 12.07
CA ALA A 664 -29.71 -22.46 13.51
C ALA A 664 -28.22 -22.40 13.94
N LYS A 665 -27.31 -22.97 13.14
CA LYS A 665 -25.88 -22.95 13.44
C LYS A 665 -25.29 -21.57 13.20
N LEU A 666 -25.70 -20.93 12.12
CA LEU A 666 -25.31 -19.55 11.83
C LEU A 666 -25.81 -18.60 12.93
N ARG A 667 -27.07 -18.77 13.36
CA ARG A 667 -27.64 -18.00 14.47
C ARG A 667 -26.86 -18.21 15.77
N GLU A 668 -26.57 -19.45 16.16
CA GLU A 668 -25.82 -19.77 17.37
C GLU A 668 -24.44 -19.08 17.40
N ALA A 669 -23.77 -18.98 16.25
CA ALA A 669 -22.46 -18.34 16.14
C ALA A 669 -22.53 -16.80 16.10
N LEU A 670 -23.52 -16.22 15.40
CA LEU A 670 -23.58 -14.78 15.15
C LEU A 670 -24.35 -14.01 16.22
N GLU A 671 -25.53 -14.48 16.62
CA GLU A 671 -26.43 -13.70 17.49
C GLU A 671 -25.73 -13.14 18.76
N PRO A 672 -24.93 -13.93 19.51
CA PRO A 672 -24.22 -13.40 20.68
C PRO A 672 -23.28 -12.23 20.33
N ILE A 673 -22.58 -12.32 19.20
CA ILE A 673 -21.64 -11.27 18.75
C ILE A 673 -22.40 -10.00 18.36
N LEU A 674 -23.54 -10.15 17.69
CA LEU A 674 -24.37 -9.01 17.26
C LEU A 674 -24.95 -8.28 18.46
N VAL A 675 -25.45 -9.02 19.46
CA VAL A 675 -26.00 -8.47 20.70
C VAL A 675 -24.91 -7.78 21.52
N ASP A 676 -23.78 -8.45 21.77
CA ASP A 676 -22.66 -7.88 22.55
C ASP A 676 -22.04 -6.67 21.85
N GLY A 677 -22.03 -6.67 20.52
CA GLY A 677 -21.54 -5.57 19.69
C GLY A 677 -22.48 -4.36 19.62
N GLY A 678 -23.72 -4.48 20.12
CA GLY A 678 -24.75 -3.45 20.06
C GLY A 678 -25.20 -3.15 18.62
N VAL A 679 -25.43 -4.20 17.82
CA VAL A 679 -25.97 -4.06 16.46
C VAL A 679 -27.43 -3.62 16.49
N ASP A 680 -27.82 -2.70 15.61
CA ASP A 680 -29.17 -2.15 15.57
C ASP A 680 -30.06 -2.83 14.55
N ILE A 681 -29.51 -3.07 13.36
CA ILE A 681 -30.26 -3.58 12.19
C ILE A 681 -29.46 -4.70 11.54
N VAL A 682 -30.16 -5.78 11.18
CA VAL A 682 -29.62 -6.89 10.39
C VAL A 682 -30.42 -7.03 9.11
N LEU A 683 -29.72 -7.04 7.98
CA LEU A 683 -30.27 -7.13 6.63
C LEU A 683 -29.79 -8.42 5.97
N ALA A 684 -30.73 -9.22 5.45
CA ALA A 684 -30.44 -10.51 4.81
C ALA A 684 -31.13 -10.68 3.45
N GLY A 685 -30.56 -11.49 2.57
CA GLY A 685 -31.14 -11.91 1.29
C GLY A 685 -31.59 -13.37 1.34
N HIS A 686 -31.25 -14.15 0.30
CA HIS A 686 -31.40 -15.61 0.15
C HIS A 686 -32.84 -16.11 0.02
N CYS A 687 -33.72 -15.66 0.91
CA CYS A 687 -35.15 -15.91 0.77
C CYS A 687 -35.73 -14.89 -0.21
N HIS A 688 -36.26 -15.33 -1.35
CA HIS A 688 -36.78 -14.46 -2.42
C HIS A 688 -38.13 -13.79 -2.08
N VAL A 689 -38.20 -13.17 -0.90
CA VAL A 689 -39.35 -12.47 -0.33
C VAL A 689 -38.87 -11.25 0.47
N TYR A 690 -39.78 -10.32 0.73
CA TYR A 690 -39.56 -9.29 1.73
C TYR A 690 -40.18 -9.71 3.07
N GLN A 691 -39.44 -9.53 4.17
CA GLN A 691 -39.93 -9.71 5.55
C GLN A 691 -39.36 -8.64 6.47
N ARG A 692 -40.22 -8.04 7.29
CA ARG A 692 -39.84 -7.34 8.51
C ARG A 692 -40.27 -8.17 9.70
N LEU A 693 -39.30 -8.57 10.52
CA LEU A 693 -39.52 -9.46 11.66
C LEU A 693 -39.57 -8.68 12.98
N ARG A 694 -40.15 -9.28 14.01
CA ARG A 694 -40.15 -8.74 15.37
C ARG A 694 -38.71 -8.55 15.86
N PRO A 695 -38.39 -7.39 16.48
CA PRO A 695 -37.08 -7.20 17.08
C PRO A 695 -36.71 -8.32 18.06
N LYS A 696 -35.47 -8.80 17.99
CA LYS A 696 -34.92 -9.79 18.94
C LYS A 696 -33.75 -9.16 19.65
N ASN A 697 -33.77 -9.17 20.98
CA ASN A 697 -32.70 -8.60 21.81
C ASN A 697 -32.37 -7.12 21.46
N GLY A 698 -33.37 -6.35 21.03
CA GLY A 698 -33.20 -4.95 20.62
C GLY A 698 -32.70 -4.73 19.18
N ILE A 699 -32.52 -5.80 18.41
CA ILE A 699 -32.05 -5.75 17.01
C ILE A 699 -33.25 -5.89 16.07
N GLN A 700 -33.37 -5.01 15.08
CA GLN A 700 -34.38 -5.10 14.02
C GLN A 700 -33.87 -5.98 12.86
N TYR A 701 -34.68 -6.94 12.41
CA TYR A 701 -34.33 -7.86 11.32
C TYR A 701 -35.19 -7.61 10.09
N PHE A 702 -34.53 -7.58 8.93
CA PHE A 702 -35.17 -7.54 7.62
C PHE A 702 -34.61 -8.63 6.72
N ILE A 703 -35.49 -9.28 5.97
CA ILE A 703 -35.17 -10.03 4.77
C ILE A 703 -35.62 -9.19 3.59
N ALA A 704 -34.69 -8.84 2.71
CA ALA A 704 -34.93 -8.07 1.49
C ALA A 704 -34.38 -8.83 0.28
N GLY A 705 -34.67 -10.13 0.17
CA GLY A 705 -34.13 -11.01 -0.87
C GLY A 705 -34.95 -11.04 -2.16
N SER A 706 -35.93 -10.15 -2.33
CA SER A 706 -36.72 -10.06 -3.56
C SER A 706 -36.28 -8.93 -4.51
N GLY A 707 -34.97 -8.67 -4.61
CA GLY A 707 -34.44 -7.58 -5.44
C GLY A 707 -34.46 -7.85 -6.94
N GLY A 708 -34.49 -9.12 -7.35
CA GLY A 708 -34.60 -9.53 -8.76
C GLY A 708 -35.27 -10.89 -8.91
N GLU A 709 -34.84 -11.88 -8.14
CA GLU A 709 -35.55 -13.15 -7.95
C GLU A 709 -36.76 -12.95 -7.02
N LEU A 710 -37.85 -13.68 -7.27
CA LEU A 710 -39.08 -13.59 -6.48
C LEU A 710 -39.82 -14.93 -6.49
N ASP A 711 -40.05 -15.49 -5.30
CA ASP A 711 -40.82 -16.72 -5.15
C ASP A 711 -42.29 -16.39 -4.81
N GLU A 712 -43.11 -16.25 -5.84
CA GLU A 712 -44.52 -15.87 -5.67
C GLU A 712 -45.29 -16.84 -4.77
N GLY A 713 -45.93 -16.30 -3.73
CA GLY A 713 -46.69 -17.10 -2.76
C GLY A 713 -45.82 -17.86 -1.74
N SER A 714 -44.52 -17.59 -1.65
CA SER A 714 -43.58 -18.26 -0.75
C SER A 714 -43.51 -17.62 0.66
N LEU A 715 -44.18 -16.49 0.91
CA LEU A 715 -44.17 -15.88 2.24
C LEU A 715 -44.89 -16.77 3.27
N SER A 716 -44.16 -17.20 4.30
CA SER A 716 -44.69 -17.96 5.43
C SER A 716 -45.46 -17.04 6.38
N ARG A 717 -46.71 -16.72 6.01
CA ARG A 717 -47.61 -15.85 6.77
C ARG A 717 -47.97 -16.38 8.16
N ASP A 718 -47.67 -17.64 8.45
CA ASP A 718 -47.84 -18.29 9.76
C ASP A 718 -46.61 -18.14 10.68
N ASP A 719 -45.53 -17.50 10.23
CA ASP A 719 -44.38 -17.18 11.08
C ASP A 719 -44.79 -16.20 12.20
N PRO A 720 -44.67 -16.59 13.49
CA PRO A 720 -45.04 -15.72 14.62
C PRO A 720 -44.19 -14.45 14.74
N ASP A 721 -43.00 -14.46 14.14
CA ASP A 721 -42.08 -13.33 14.15
C ASP A 721 -42.31 -12.36 12.98
N LEU A 722 -43.13 -12.72 11.99
CA LEU A 722 -43.44 -11.83 10.86
C LEU A 722 -44.33 -10.66 11.32
N ILE A 723 -43.87 -9.42 11.07
CA ILE A 723 -44.69 -8.21 11.24
C ILE A 723 -45.29 -7.78 9.91
N ALA A 724 -44.46 -7.69 8.87
CA ALA A 724 -44.87 -7.33 7.52
C ALA A 724 -44.06 -8.13 6.49
N GLY A 725 -44.62 -8.38 5.31
CA GLY A 725 -43.90 -9.10 4.27
C GLY A 725 -44.58 -9.02 2.91
N ASN A 726 -43.83 -9.35 1.86
CA ASN A 726 -44.30 -9.36 0.48
C ASN A 726 -43.63 -10.49 -0.32
N ASP A 727 -44.43 -11.16 -1.15
CA ASP A 727 -44.02 -12.22 -2.07
C ASP A 727 -44.71 -12.05 -3.43
N GLU A 728 -45.07 -10.82 -3.82
CA GLU A 728 -45.83 -10.55 -5.05
C GLU A 728 -45.09 -9.61 -6.01
N THR A 729 -44.12 -8.85 -5.51
CA THR A 729 -43.35 -7.90 -6.30
C THR A 729 -41.91 -7.84 -5.81
N THR A 730 -41.03 -7.33 -6.67
CA THR A 730 -39.64 -7.08 -6.28
C THR A 730 -39.57 -5.88 -5.34
N ILE A 731 -38.74 -5.97 -4.30
CA ILE A 731 -38.66 -4.97 -3.24
C ILE A 731 -37.23 -4.46 -3.06
N ALA A 732 -37.11 -3.16 -2.84
CA ALA A 732 -35.92 -2.55 -2.26
C ALA A 732 -36.30 -1.89 -0.91
N LEU A 733 -35.47 -2.11 0.10
CA LEU A 733 -35.62 -1.49 1.41
C LEU A 733 -34.78 -0.22 1.47
N VAL A 734 -35.43 0.94 1.61
CA VAL A 734 -34.79 2.24 1.79
C VAL A 734 -34.74 2.56 3.28
N LEU A 735 -33.56 2.88 3.79
CA LEU A 735 -33.26 3.19 5.18
C LEU A 735 -32.72 4.62 5.28
N THR A 736 -33.37 5.45 6.09
CA THR A 736 -33.00 6.85 6.34
C THR A 736 -32.60 7.00 7.81
N PHE A 737 -31.31 7.11 8.06
CA PHE A 737 -30.73 7.24 9.39
C PHE A 737 -30.62 8.70 9.81
N THR A 738 -31.01 8.96 11.04
CA THR A 738 -30.81 10.24 11.74
C THR A 738 -30.15 9.94 13.10
N PRO A 739 -29.65 10.95 13.84
CA PRO A 739 -29.14 10.72 15.20
C PRO A 739 -30.18 10.19 16.22
N LYS A 740 -31.47 10.09 15.87
CA LYS A 740 -32.56 9.72 16.79
C LYS A 740 -33.32 8.47 16.37
N GLU A 741 -33.48 8.26 15.07
CA GLU A 741 -34.27 7.18 14.50
C GLU A 741 -33.74 6.78 13.11
N CYS A 742 -34.06 5.54 12.71
CA CYS A 742 -33.94 5.06 11.35
C CYS A 742 -35.34 4.85 10.77
N ARG A 743 -35.72 5.68 9.79
CA ARG A 743 -36.97 5.48 9.05
C ARG A 743 -36.74 4.49 7.93
N PHE A 744 -37.67 3.58 7.70
CA PHE A 744 -37.57 2.58 6.63
C PHE A 744 -38.81 2.61 5.73
N GLN A 745 -38.59 2.32 4.44
CA GLN A 745 -39.65 2.13 3.44
C GLN A 745 -39.27 0.98 2.51
N ALA A 746 -40.12 -0.03 2.42
CA ALA A 746 -40.03 -1.09 1.43
C ALA A 746 -40.83 -0.67 0.20
N ILE A 747 -40.14 -0.44 -0.91
CA ILE A 747 -40.75 0.04 -2.16
C ILE A 747 -40.63 -1.02 -3.25
N ASN A 748 -41.60 -1.04 -4.15
CA ASN A 748 -41.56 -1.90 -5.34
C ASN A 748 -41.13 -1.16 -6.61
N GLY A 749 -41.01 -1.88 -7.73
CA GLY A 749 -40.61 -1.32 -9.02
C GLY A 749 -41.56 -0.29 -9.64
N ILE A 750 -42.78 -0.13 -9.11
CA ILE A 750 -43.73 0.91 -9.51
C ILE A 750 -43.87 2.02 -8.45
N GLU A 751 -42.90 2.12 -7.53
CA GLU A 751 -42.81 3.14 -6.48
C GLU A 751 -43.94 3.11 -5.44
N GLN A 752 -44.64 1.98 -5.32
CA GLN A 752 -45.59 1.79 -4.25
C GLN A 752 -44.84 1.40 -2.96
N VAL A 753 -45.15 2.10 -1.87
CA VAL A 753 -44.71 1.72 -0.52
C VAL A 753 -45.53 0.52 -0.05
N ILE A 754 -44.86 -0.58 0.24
CA ILE A 754 -45.44 -1.85 0.68
C ILE A 754 -45.40 -1.99 2.20
N ASP A 755 -44.37 -1.44 2.83
CA ASP A 755 -44.19 -1.39 4.28
C ASP A 755 -43.37 -0.16 4.63
N GLU A 756 -43.69 0.49 5.76
CA GLU A 756 -42.93 1.63 6.26
C GLU A 756 -43.00 1.75 7.78
N GLY A 757 -42.04 2.45 8.36
CA GLY A 757 -42.02 2.71 9.80
C GLY A 757 -40.76 3.44 10.26
N SER A 758 -40.58 3.48 11.57
CA SER A 758 -39.41 4.10 12.21
C SER A 758 -38.87 3.21 13.32
N ILE A 759 -37.55 3.06 13.38
CA ILE A 759 -36.82 2.32 14.41
C ILE A 759 -36.16 3.36 15.32
N PRO A 760 -36.52 3.44 16.61
CA PRO A 760 -35.88 4.36 17.56
C PRO A 760 -34.43 3.93 17.84
N ILE A 761 -33.55 4.88 18.14
CA ILE A 761 -32.14 4.58 18.44
C ILE A 761 -31.94 3.84 19.77
N ASP A 762 -32.79 4.07 20.79
CA ASP A 762 -32.72 3.31 22.05
C ASP A 762 -33.32 1.91 21.85
N PRO A 763 -32.54 0.83 22.04
CA PRO A 763 -33.04 -0.53 21.87
C PRO A 763 -34.21 -0.89 22.77
N LYS A 764 -34.39 -0.22 23.92
CA LYS A 764 -35.51 -0.46 24.84
C LYS A 764 -36.84 -0.02 24.25
N ASP A 765 -36.82 1.05 23.45
CA ASP A 765 -38.02 1.59 22.81
C ASP A 765 -38.48 0.74 21.62
N ARG A 766 -37.67 -0.25 21.20
CA ARG A 766 -38.02 -1.22 20.16
C ARG A 766 -38.82 -2.40 20.71
N MET A 767 -38.90 -2.57 22.03
CA MET A 767 -39.44 -3.76 22.70
C MET A 767 -40.84 -3.52 23.28
N GLY A 768 -41.87 -4.12 22.66
CA GLY A 768 -43.26 -4.13 23.12
C GLY A 768 -44.27 -4.09 21.96
N ASP A 769 -45.42 -4.77 22.09
CA ASP A 769 -46.46 -4.79 21.04
C ASP A 769 -47.08 -3.39 20.79
N GLU A 770 -47.04 -2.49 21.77
CA GLU A 770 -47.52 -1.10 21.65
C GLU A 770 -46.57 -0.19 20.85
N ALA A 771 -45.31 -0.56 20.64
CA ALA A 771 -44.32 0.26 19.95
C ALA A 771 -44.50 0.29 18.42
N TRP A 772 -45.29 -0.63 17.85
CA TRP A 772 -45.31 -0.89 16.40
C TRP A 772 -46.68 -0.76 15.73
N GLY A 773 -47.73 -0.32 16.44
CA GLY A 773 -49.07 -0.12 15.87
C GLY A 773 -49.79 -1.44 15.55
N ASP A 774 -51.12 -1.45 15.68
CA ASP A 774 -51.97 -2.63 15.50
C ASP A 774 -51.80 -3.22 14.07
N PRO A 775 -51.59 -4.54 13.91
CA PRO A 775 -51.50 -5.19 12.61
C PRO A 775 -52.87 -5.31 11.93
N GLU A 776 -53.49 -4.19 11.54
CA GLU A 776 -54.55 -4.23 10.54
C GLU A 776 -53.91 -4.48 9.17
N PHE A 777 -53.98 -5.74 8.75
CA PHE A 777 -53.73 -6.20 7.38
C PHE A 777 -54.44 -5.28 6.37
N HIS A 778 -53.71 -4.38 5.71
CA HIS A 778 -54.18 -3.77 4.47
C HIS A 778 -54.02 -4.78 3.32
N LEU A 779 -54.92 -5.76 3.27
CA LEU A 779 -55.27 -6.44 2.02
C LEU A 779 -55.97 -5.41 1.13
N ALA A 780 -55.21 -4.69 0.31
CA ALA A 780 -55.76 -3.93 -0.80
C ALA A 780 -56.21 -4.90 -1.90
N HIS A 781 -57.33 -5.59 -1.69
CA HIS A 781 -58.12 -6.12 -2.79
C HIS A 781 -58.66 -4.93 -3.59
N LYS A 782 -58.25 -4.82 -4.87
CA LYS A 782 -59.05 -4.13 -5.89
C LYS A 782 -59.71 -5.18 -6.77
N GLU A 783 -61.03 -5.09 -6.83
CA GLU A 783 -61.87 -5.63 -7.91
C GLU A 783 -61.41 -5.15 -9.30
#